data_AF-A0A835GDX3-F1
#
_entry.id   AF-A0A835GDX3-F1
#
_cell.length_a   1.000
_cell.length_b   1.000
_cell.length_c   1.000
_cell.angle_alpha   90.00
_cell.angle_beta   90.00
_cell.angle_gamma   90.00
#
_symmetry.space_group_name_H-M   'P 1'
#
loop_
_entity.id
_entity.type
_entity.pdbx_description
1 polymer ?
#
loop_
_entity_poly.entity_id
_entity_poly.type
_entity_poly.pdbx_seq_one_letter_code
_entity_poly.pdbx_strand_id
1 'polypeptide(L)'
;LSRLVERDEQLNSISKVLEDNPRVVFNKQGVHKSPQVLQFLGKIPMVEGDHWGDVVFHHLVDKVIIVSYASWVDLIGHACRKDPRPREGEPDCWKAYHLHPILPRSDMRQLQLQRESHQGTDVAASRSSRGRLPSTNWEKKLNQKEYFATSKGRNDSVHQCAMNLLLIRISMKSLALCLLVVACHGSTVRQQRRFPNDFIFGAATASYQIEGGWDEDGKGESIWDRLVHTNPTVVQDLTTGDVAADSYHNYKRDAEMMRELGLDAYRFSLSWPRILPTGMANGVNPAGLAYYNNLIDEMLKYNITPMVTLYHWDLPQKLQDLGGFMNPLFVDWFEDYARIVFENFGDRVKLFITFNEPREICFEGLEDMNKAPLLNTTGIGVYLCAKHLVLANARAYHLYNNEFKPTQGGQCGITISVNWFEADTDSVEDLAAAELMRQAQWGIYAEPIFSSEGGFPKEFSERIAEKSAQQGFSRSRLPEFTEEEKTFVKGSADFFGVNHYTTVKVSATKSKQFFSAPSMMDDVNVGSYIPEEYPASASPWLKLAPNSIYHALIHLKEKYNSPTFYITENGWSTYPDSGLIDDDRITYYRAAWESALNALDAGVNLKGYMVWSLLDNMEWLEGYIACFGLYQVDYQDPARTRTARKSAFVYKHLIKNRYIDYEYEPKVITRLVATFPVIARQYGNSVGSLMTSSSEPATAAYQIEGAWNEDGKGENIWDRLVHTNPTIVQDLTTGDVAADSYHNYKRDVEMMRELGLDAYRFSLSWARILPTGMANEVNPGGVAYYNNLINEMVKYNITPMVTLYHWDLPQKLQDLGGFMNPLFVDWYEDYARIVFENFGDRAKLQICFEGLEYMNKAPLLNTSGVGVYLCAKHLVLAHAKACHLYNKEFKPSHGGQCGITISVNWFEADTDAAEDLEAAELMRQSQWGIYADPIFSAEGGLPKELLARVTEKSAQRGFSRSRLIDFTEEEKAFIKGSADFFGVNHYTTVKVSATKHKQFYSAPSMLDDVNVGFYWPEENPPSASPWLSMAPNSMYHALSHLKEKYNNPAIYITENGWATYPNSSLIDDDRITYYRAAWESALNALDAGVNLKGYMVWSLLDNMEWLEGYIPCFGLYQVDYQDPARTRTARKSAFVYKHLIKNRYINYEYEPESLTMAIDDGF
;
A
#
# COMPACT_ATOMS: atom_id res chain seq x y z
N LEU A 1 -9.07 -35.50 -14.69
CA LEU A 1 -8.42 -35.37 -16.02
C LEU A 1 -8.38 -36.68 -16.85
N SER A 2 -8.18 -37.86 -16.27
CA SER A 2 -8.00 -39.14 -17.01
C SER A 2 -9.24 -39.76 -17.69
N ARG A 3 -10.27 -38.96 -18.05
CA ARG A 3 -11.52 -39.41 -18.72
C ARG A 3 -12.14 -38.38 -19.68
N LEU A 4 -11.35 -37.51 -20.31
CA LEU A 4 -11.84 -36.55 -21.32
C LEU A 4 -10.96 -36.56 -22.60
N VAL A 5 -10.87 -37.74 -23.22
CA VAL A 5 -10.36 -37.90 -24.59
C VAL A 5 -11.28 -38.87 -25.33
N GLU A 6 -12.35 -38.34 -25.93
CA GLU A 6 -13.05 -38.96 -27.06
C GLU A 6 -14.02 -37.94 -27.69
N ARG A 7 -14.04 -37.87 -29.03
CA ARG A 7 -15.01 -37.14 -29.89
C ARG A 7 -14.95 -35.59 -29.89
N ASP A 8 -14.14 -35.06 -30.81
CA ASP A 8 -14.69 -34.24 -31.90
C ASP A 8 -13.96 -34.61 -33.20
N GLU A 9 -14.61 -34.50 -34.36
CA GLU A 9 -14.17 -35.09 -35.65
C GLU A 9 -13.46 -34.11 -36.59
N GLN A 10 -13.36 -32.82 -36.25
CA GLN A 10 -12.86 -31.79 -37.18
C GLN A 10 -11.33 -31.81 -37.47
N LEU A 11 -10.53 -32.62 -36.77
CA LEU A 11 -9.07 -32.69 -36.99
C LEU A 11 -8.61 -33.70 -38.05
N ASN A 12 -9.53 -34.51 -38.62
CA ASN A 12 -9.20 -35.56 -39.59
C ASN A 12 -8.75 -35.08 -40.99
N SER A 13 -8.70 -33.77 -41.25
CA SER A 13 -8.24 -33.20 -42.53
C SER A 13 -6.72 -32.98 -42.61
N ILE A 14 -6.02 -32.85 -41.48
CA ILE A 14 -4.59 -32.49 -41.44
C ILE A 14 -3.67 -33.72 -41.53
N SER A 15 -4.11 -34.88 -41.02
CA SER A 15 -3.28 -36.10 -40.98
C SER A 15 -2.85 -36.63 -42.36
N LYS A 16 -3.55 -36.26 -43.43
CA LYS A 16 -3.37 -36.83 -44.78
C LYS A 16 -2.27 -36.17 -45.63
N VAL A 17 -1.65 -35.09 -45.15
CA VAL A 17 -0.50 -34.44 -45.81
C VAL A 17 0.83 -35.04 -45.34
N LEU A 18 0.84 -35.75 -44.21
CA LEU A 18 2.04 -36.28 -43.56
C LEU A 18 2.40 -37.72 -43.97
N GLU A 19 1.52 -38.43 -44.66
CA GLU A 19 1.75 -39.83 -45.08
C GLU A 19 2.62 -39.96 -46.35
N ASP A 20 2.63 -38.94 -47.22
CA ASP A 20 3.20 -39.02 -48.58
C ASP A 20 4.72 -38.74 -48.70
N ASN A 21 5.46 -38.53 -47.59
CA ASN A 21 6.92 -38.25 -47.64
C ASN A 21 7.78 -39.01 -46.61
N PRO A 22 8.02 -40.32 -46.80
CA PRO A 22 8.77 -41.15 -45.84
C PRO A 22 10.30 -41.09 -46.06
N ARG A 23 10.98 -39.99 -45.65
CA ARG A 23 12.47 -39.95 -45.50
C ARG A 23 13.05 -38.66 -44.86
N VAL A 24 13.12 -38.58 -43.53
CA VAL A 24 14.24 -37.98 -42.75
C VAL A 24 14.29 -38.69 -41.40
N VAL A 25 15.50 -38.97 -40.88
CA VAL A 25 15.74 -39.52 -39.53
C VAL A 25 16.37 -38.42 -38.65
N PHE A 26 16.02 -38.39 -37.37
CA PHE A 26 16.57 -37.46 -36.37
C PHE A 26 18.11 -37.51 -36.29
N ASN A 27 18.74 -36.33 -36.19
CA ASN A 27 19.96 -36.18 -35.39
C ASN A 27 20.06 -34.76 -34.80
N LYS A 28 20.81 -34.61 -33.70
CA LYS A 28 21.10 -33.36 -33.02
C LYS A 28 22.14 -32.53 -33.80
N GLN A 29 21.75 -31.36 -34.31
CA GLN A 29 22.60 -30.16 -34.45
C GLN A 29 21.75 -29.00 -34.96
N GLY A 30 21.76 -27.87 -34.27
CA GLY A 30 21.05 -26.65 -34.69
C GLY A 30 22.00 -25.69 -35.39
N VAL A 31 21.71 -25.31 -36.64
CA VAL A 31 22.39 -24.24 -37.38
C VAL A 31 21.37 -23.51 -38.26
N HIS A 32 21.36 -22.17 -38.15
CA HIS A 32 20.77 -21.13 -39.02
C HIS A 32 19.47 -21.35 -39.82
N LYS A 33 18.65 -20.28 -39.85
CA LYS A 33 18.11 -19.76 -41.12
C LYS A 33 18.75 -18.41 -41.42
N SER A 34 19.20 -18.23 -42.67
CA SER A 34 19.71 -16.97 -43.22
C SER A 34 18.59 -16.21 -43.96
N PRO A 35 18.76 -14.94 -44.34
CA PRO A 35 17.65 -14.07 -44.75
C PRO A 35 17.22 -14.25 -46.22
N GLN A 36 16.78 -15.45 -46.60
CA GLN A 36 16.34 -15.77 -47.98
C GLN A 36 14.86 -16.22 -48.11
N VAL A 37 14.07 -16.16 -47.03
CA VAL A 37 12.61 -16.45 -47.10
C VAL A 37 11.76 -15.18 -47.25
N LEU A 38 12.33 -13.99 -47.02
CA LEU A 38 11.67 -12.68 -47.12
C LEU A 38 11.35 -12.21 -48.56
N GLN A 39 11.34 -13.10 -49.56
CA GLN A 39 11.23 -12.74 -50.97
C GLN A 39 10.10 -13.45 -51.75
N PHE A 40 9.06 -13.96 -51.07
CA PHE A 40 7.89 -14.56 -51.74
C PHE A 40 6.50 -14.02 -51.35
N LEU A 41 6.39 -13.08 -50.41
CA LEU A 41 5.09 -12.45 -50.04
C LEU A 41 4.96 -10.97 -50.44
N GLY A 42 5.97 -10.38 -51.07
CA GLY A 42 6.00 -8.95 -51.44
C GLY A 42 5.39 -8.59 -52.80
N LYS A 43 4.30 -9.25 -53.28
CA LYS A 43 3.70 -8.96 -54.61
C LYS A 43 2.17 -9.22 -54.75
N ILE A 44 1.31 -8.55 -53.98
CA ILE A 44 -0.03 -8.08 -54.45
C ILE A 44 -0.30 -6.71 -53.78
N PRO A 45 -0.80 -5.66 -54.49
CA PRO A 45 -1.14 -4.36 -53.89
C PRO A 45 -2.52 -4.34 -53.19
N MET A 46 -2.70 -3.38 -52.27
CA MET A 46 -4.01 -2.98 -51.72
C MET A 46 -4.85 -2.17 -52.73
N VAL A 47 -6.18 -2.06 -52.49
CA VAL A 47 -6.90 -0.78 -52.28
C VAL A 47 -8.42 -1.01 -52.01
N GLU A 48 -8.93 -0.34 -50.98
CA GLU A 48 -10.33 0.07 -50.65
C GLU A 48 -11.53 -0.93 -50.65
N GLY A 49 -12.38 -0.81 -49.62
CA GLY A 49 -13.70 -1.48 -49.52
C GLY A 49 -14.22 -1.56 -48.07
N ASP A 50 -15.32 -0.85 -47.77
CA ASP A 50 -15.81 -0.60 -46.39
C ASP A 50 -16.66 -1.71 -45.73
N HIS A 51 -16.73 -1.62 -44.40
CA HIS A 51 -17.71 -2.21 -43.46
C HIS A 51 -17.75 -3.74 -43.24
N TRP A 52 -17.26 -4.18 -42.08
CA TRP A 52 -18.08 -4.76 -40.99
C TRP A 52 -17.45 -4.36 -39.64
N GLY A 53 -18.25 -4.25 -38.58
CA GLY A 53 -17.82 -3.76 -37.26
C GLY A 53 -17.83 -4.80 -36.14
N ASP A 54 -17.11 -4.48 -35.07
CA ASP A 54 -17.10 -5.03 -33.70
C ASP A 54 -17.75 -6.38 -33.42
N VAL A 55 -16.90 -7.37 -33.07
CA VAL A 55 -17.25 -8.40 -32.08
C VAL A 55 -16.07 -8.58 -31.10
N VAL A 56 -16.18 -7.96 -29.94
CA VAL A 56 -15.38 -8.29 -28.75
C VAL A 56 -16.03 -9.50 -28.06
N PHE A 57 -15.25 -10.46 -27.57
CA PHE A 57 -15.72 -11.44 -26.59
C PHE A 57 -14.67 -11.74 -25.51
N HIS A 58 -14.91 -11.21 -24.31
CA HIS A 58 -14.48 -11.84 -23.06
C HIS A 58 -15.18 -13.19 -22.87
N HIS A 59 -14.60 -14.10 -22.08
CA HIS A 59 -15.22 -15.06 -21.14
C HIS A 59 -14.24 -16.25 -20.89
N LEU A 60 -14.28 -17.00 -19.78
CA LEU A 60 -15.19 -17.01 -18.62
C LEU A 60 -14.49 -17.65 -17.40
N VAL A 61 -14.50 -17.00 -16.24
CA VAL A 61 -14.63 -17.67 -14.93
C VAL A 61 -15.38 -16.72 -13.98
N ASP A 62 -16.71 -16.84 -13.91
CA ASP A 62 -17.41 -16.73 -12.62
C ASP A 62 -18.81 -17.38 -12.67
N LYS A 63 -19.21 -17.95 -11.52
CA LYS A 63 -20.56 -18.41 -11.10
C LYS A 63 -21.34 -19.44 -11.93
N VAL A 64 -21.67 -20.54 -11.24
CA VAL A 64 -22.77 -21.49 -11.53
C VAL A 64 -23.66 -21.55 -10.28
N ILE A 65 -24.93 -21.92 -10.45
CA ILE A 65 -26.00 -21.99 -9.42
C ILE A 65 -26.54 -20.62 -8.96
N ILE A 66 -27.67 -20.21 -9.55
CA ILE A 66 -29.02 -20.47 -9.01
C ILE A 66 -29.95 -20.72 -10.23
N VAL A 67 -31.01 -21.50 -10.06
CA VAL A 67 -31.84 -22.01 -11.18
C VAL A 67 -33.33 -21.72 -11.00
N SER A 68 -33.96 -21.28 -12.10
CA SER A 68 -35.39 -21.33 -12.43
C SER A 68 -36.38 -20.30 -11.84
N TYR A 69 -37.49 -20.17 -12.59
CA TYR A 69 -38.69 -19.33 -12.42
C TYR A 69 -38.57 -17.84 -12.81
N ALA A 70 -39.32 -17.32 -13.79
CA ALA A 70 -40.18 -18.01 -14.78
C ALA A 70 -40.38 -17.15 -16.04
N SER A 71 -40.67 -17.78 -17.20
CA SER A 71 -41.13 -17.10 -18.41
C SER A 71 -41.82 -18.08 -19.36
N TRP A 72 -43.15 -18.18 -19.29
CA TRP A 72 -43.98 -18.87 -20.27
C TRP A 72 -45.38 -18.24 -20.36
N VAL A 73 -45.53 -17.31 -21.30
CA VAL A 73 -46.82 -16.92 -21.88
C VAL A 73 -46.64 -16.80 -23.39
N ASP A 74 -46.85 -17.90 -24.10
CA ASP A 74 -47.59 -17.98 -25.37
C ASP A 74 -47.41 -19.37 -26.01
N LEU A 75 -48.46 -20.18 -26.02
CA LEU A 75 -48.48 -21.48 -26.69
C LEU A 75 -49.89 -21.79 -27.23
N ILE A 76 -50.17 -21.32 -28.44
CA ILE A 76 -51.28 -21.81 -29.29
C ILE A 76 -50.70 -22.03 -30.70
N GLY A 77 -50.43 -23.30 -31.05
CA GLY A 77 -49.59 -23.62 -32.22
C GLY A 77 -49.83 -24.95 -32.94
N HIS A 78 -50.96 -25.64 -32.69
CA HIS A 78 -51.43 -26.84 -33.42
C HIS A 78 -50.54 -28.12 -33.46
N ALA A 79 -51.00 -29.17 -32.77
CA ALA A 79 -51.05 -30.54 -33.34
C ALA A 79 -52.06 -31.42 -32.56
N CYS A 80 -53.05 -32.00 -33.25
CA CYS A 80 -54.16 -32.72 -32.63
C CYS A 80 -53.83 -34.18 -32.24
N ARG A 81 -54.31 -34.66 -31.08
CA ARG A 81 -55.37 -35.72 -30.95
C ARG A 81 -55.56 -36.28 -29.52
N LYS A 82 -56.82 -36.67 -29.23
CA LYS A 82 -57.36 -37.55 -28.17
C LYS A 82 -57.67 -36.99 -26.75
N ASP A 83 -58.96 -36.69 -26.58
CA ASP A 83 -59.85 -36.79 -25.40
C ASP A 83 -59.78 -38.23 -24.74
N PRO A 84 -60.21 -38.52 -23.48
CA PRO A 84 -61.27 -37.81 -22.72
C PRO A 84 -61.15 -37.55 -21.19
N ARG A 85 -61.55 -36.32 -20.78
CA ARG A 85 -62.66 -35.93 -19.85
C ARG A 85 -63.12 -36.84 -18.67
N PRO A 86 -63.82 -36.28 -17.63
CA PRO A 86 -63.77 -34.91 -17.02
C PRO A 86 -64.04 -34.90 -15.48
N ARG A 87 -64.53 -33.74 -14.94
CA ARG A 87 -65.24 -33.45 -13.65
C ARG A 87 -64.41 -32.88 -12.50
N GLU A 88 -64.91 -32.04 -11.58
CA GLU A 88 -65.98 -30.99 -11.49
C GLU A 88 -66.05 -30.61 -9.98
N GLY A 89 -66.13 -29.32 -9.58
CA GLY A 89 -66.40 -28.98 -8.15
C GLY A 89 -65.80 -27.67 -7.58
N GLU A 90 -66.39 -26.52 -7.94
CA GLU A 90 -66.35 -25.24 -7.19
C GLU A 90 -67.43 -25.21 -6.06
N PRO A 91 -67.64 -24.15 -5.22
CA PRO A 91 -67.07 -22.77 -5.22
C PRO A 91 -66.67 -22.13 -3.85
N ASP A 92 -66.15 -20.88 -3.94
CA ASP A 92 -66.34 -19.69 -3.06
C ASP A 92 -65.92 -19.63 -1.56
N CYS A 93 -64.97 -18.72 -1.22
CA CYS A 93 -65.30 -17.39 -0.63
C CYS A 93 -64.10 -16.45 -0.30
N TRP A 94 -64.10 -15.22 -0.85
CA TRP A 94 -63.95 -13.87 -0.22
C TRP A 94 -63.20 -13.72 1.14
N LYS A 95 -62.33 -12.73 1.46
CA LYS A 95 -62.03 -11.32 1.04
C LYS A 95 -60.55 -11.01 1.40
N ALA A 96 -59.69 -10.25 0.69
CA ALA A 96 -59.74 -8.92 0.03
C ALA A 96 -59.28 -7.72 0.89
N TYR A 97 -58.31 -6.92 0.39
CA TYR A 97 -58.19 -5.47 0.64
C TYR A 97 -57.28 -4.77 -0.41
N HIS A 98 -57.61 -3.52 -0.75
CA HIS A 98 -56.80 -2.59 -1.55
C HIS A 98 -56.90 -1.16 -0.95
N LEU A 99 -56.00 -0.26 -1.35
CA LEU A 99 -55.84 1.10 -0.82
C LEU A 99 -56.99 2.06 -1.22
N HIS A 100 -57.31 3.03 -0.35
CA HIS A 100 -57.57 4.46 -0.68
C HIS A 100 -57.90 5.29 0.58
N PRO A 101 -57.84 6.64 0.52
CA PRO A 101 -59.09 7.42 0.63
C PRO A 101 -59.25 8.56 -0.41
N ILE A 102 -60.39 9.27 -0.36
CA ILE A 102 -60.95 10.17 -1.39
C ILE A 102 -61.62 11.41 -0.74
N LEU A 103 -61.79 12.53 -1.47
CA LEU A 103 -62.65 13.69 -1.12
C LEU A 103 -63.56 14.14 -2.29
N PRO A 104 -64.88 14.33 -2.05
CA PRO A 104 -65.61 15.61 -2.34
C PRO A 104 -66.85 15.84 -1.40
N ARG A 105 -67.70 16.90 -1.42
CA ARG A 105 -67.71 18.37 -1.77
C ARG A 105 -69.08 18.96 -1.34
N SER A 106 -69.19 20.20 -0.87
CA SER A 106 -70.47 20.97 -0.88
C SER A 106 -70.38 22.51 -0.63
N ASP A 107 -70.44 23.28 -1.73
CA ASP A 107 -71.26 24.49 -2.02
C ASP A 107 -71.46 25.76 -1.13
N MET A 108 -71.50 26.91 -1.86
CA MET A 108 -72.31 28.16 -1.71
C MET A 108 -71.76 29.49 -1.09
N ARG A 109 -71.41 30.43 -2.00
CA ARG A 109 -71.54 31.93 -2.05
C ARG A 109 -71.59 32.79 -0.74
N GLN A 110 -70.72 33.83 -0.65
CA GLN A 110 -71.12 35.25 -0.81
C GLN A 110 -69.96 36.27 -1.02
N LEU A 111 -70.21 37.59 -0.87
CA LEU A 111 -69.56 38.74 -1.55
C LEU A 111 -68.66 39.66 -0.67
N GLN A 112 -67.72 40.33 -1.35
CA GLN A 112 -67.25 41.75 -1.20
C GLN A 112 -66.57 42.31 0.09
N LEU A 113 -65.41 42.93 -0.16
CA LEU A 113 -64.94 44.28 0.28
C LEU A 113 -64.98 44.72 1.76
N GLN A 114 -63.80 44.82 2.40
CA GLN A 114 -63.11 46.06 2.84
C GLN A 114 -61.69 45.67 3.31
N ARG A 115 -60.56 46.39 3.11
CA ARG A 115 -60.15 47.81 3.15
C ARG A 115 -59.62 48.23 4.54
N GLU A 116 -58.40 48.79 4.57
CA GLU A 116 -57.78 49.57 5.67
C GLU A 116 -57.42 48.83 6.99
N SER A 117 -56.39 49.21 7.78
CA SER A 117 -55.29 50.18 7.56
C SER A 117 -54.18 50.12 8.64
N HIS A 118 -52.93 50.49 8.27
CA HIS A 118 -51.94 51.21 9.12
C HIS A 118 -51.35 50.45 10.35
N GLN A 119 -50.24 50.83 11.01
CA GLN A 119 -49.07 51.73 10.81
C GLN A 119 -47.97 51.20 11.78
N GLY A 120 -46.66 51.50 11.69
CA GLY A 120 -45.82 52.34 10.82
C GLY A 120 -44.31 52.03 11.08
N THR A 121 -43.36 52.47 10.23
CA THR A 121 -42.58 53.75 10.32
C THR A 121 -41.47 53.76 11.40
N ASP A 122 -40.29 54.42 11.29
CA ASP A 122 -39.52 55.13 10.23
C ASP A 122 -38.10 55.46 10.81
N VAL A 123 -37.04 55.96 10.14
CA VAL A 123 -36.48 55.89 8.77
C VAL A 123 -35.11 56.61 8.78
N ALA A 124 -34.04 56.07 8.16
CA ALA A 124 -32.89 56.78 7.51
C ALA A 124 -31.64 55.87 7.32
N ALA A 125 -30.73 56.06 6.35
CA ALA A 125 -30.69 56.76 5.04
C ALA A 125 -29.28 56.55 4.39
N SER A 126 -29.00 56.74 3.08
CA SER A 126 -29.76 56.60 1.81
C SER A 126 -28.80 56.84 0.61
N ARG A 127 -29.24 56.54 -0.64
CA ARG A 127 -28.69 57.03 -1.95
C ARG A 127 -27.35 56.42 -2.43
N SER A 128 -27.03 56.27 -3.73
CA SER A 128 -27.75 56.42 -5.03
C SER A 128 -26.80 56.03 -6.21
N SER A 129 -27.18 55.68 -7.46
CA SER A 129 -28.44 55.28 -8.15
C SER A 129 -28.15 54.94 -9.65
N ARG A 130 -29.17 54.57 -10.45
CA ARG A 130 -29.18 54.27 -11.93
C ARG A 130 -28.62 52.87 -12.31
N GLY A 131 -29.21 52.09 -13.22
CA GLY A 131 -30.61 51.97 -13.64
C GLY A 131 -30.94 52.19 -15.13
N ARG A 132 -31.24 51.11 -15.90
CA ARG A 132 -32.26 51.04 -16.98
C ARG A 132 -32.53 49.60 -17.49
N LEU A 133 -33.81 49.35 -17.82
CA LEU A 133 -34.41 48.23 -18.59
C LEU A 133 -34.68 48.73 -20.05
N PRO A 134 -35.22 47.97 -21.07
CA PRO A 134 -36.19 46.84 -21.05
C PRO A 134 -35.94 45.74 -22.14
N SER A 135 -36.86 44.89 -22.60
CA SER A 135 -37.83 43.91 -22.06
C SER A 135 -38.54 43.21 -23.26
N THR A 136 -39.30 42.12 -23.02
CA THR A 136 -40.55 41.70 -23.75
C THR A 136 -40.56 41.26 -25.24
N ASN A 137 -40.95 39.99 -25.46
CA ASN A 137 -42.21 39.53 -26.13
C ASN A 137 -42.30 38.87 -27.55
N TRP A 138 -42.82 37.62 -27.54
CA TRP A 138 -43.85 36.96 -28.40
C TRP A 138 -43.71 36.73 -29.94
N GLU A 139 -43.77 35.42 -30.31
CA GLU A 139 -44.57 34.77 -31.39
C GLU A 139 -44.48 35.07 -32.92
N LYS A 140 -44.50 33.94 -33.68
CA LYS A 140 -45.25 33.61 -34.93
C LYS A 140 -44.68 33.85 -36.35
N LYS A 141 -44.64 32.73 -37.10
CA LYS A 141 -44.93 32.48 -38.54
C LYS A 141 -43.95 32.91 -39.66
N LEU A 142 -43.33 31.88 -40.27
CA LEU A 142 -43.43 31.52 -41.71
C LEU A 142 -43.95 32.59 -42.70
N ASN A 143 -43.18 32.93 -43.75
CA ASN A 143 -43.21 32.13 -44.99
C ASN A 143 -42.11 32.43 -46.05
N GLN A 144 -42.01 31.49 -46.99
CA GLN A 144 -41.09 31.31 -48.14
C GLN A 144 -40.84 32.49 -49.12
N LYS A 145 -39.65 32.47 -49.75
CA LYS A 145 -39.33 32.60 -51.21
C LYS A 145 -37.79 32.69 -51.37
N GLU A 146 -37.10 32.28 -52.44
CA GLU A 146 -37.34 31.44 -53.63
C GLU A 146 -35.95 31.20 -54.29
N TYR A 147 -35.70 30.12 -55.05
CA TYR A 147 -35.09 30.15 -56.41
C TYR A 147 -34.83 28.76 -57.02
N PHE A 148 -34.90 28.71 -58.36
CA PHE A 148 -34.61 27.61 -59.30
C PHE A 148 -33.12 27.63 -59.71
N ALA A 149 -32.45 26.61 -60.31
CA ALA A 149 -32.71 25.23 -60.76
C ALA A 149 -31.32 24.48 -60.76
N THR A 150 -31.06 23.23 -61.18
CA THR A 150 -31.51 22.44 -62.37
C THR A 150 -31.41 20.91 -62.20
N SER A 151 -32.07 20.21 -63.13
CA SER A 151 -32.04 18.76 -63.40
C SER A 151 -30.63 18.11 -63.43
N LYS A 152 -30.45 16.77 -63.34
CA LYS A 152 -31.33 15.69 -63.86
C LYS A 152 -30.94 14.31 -63.29
N GLY A 153 -31.90 13.52 -62.83
CA GLY A 153 -31.68 12.11 -62.43
C GLY A 153 -32.74 11.61 -61.44
N ARG A 154 -33.37 10.46 -61.72
CA ARG A 154 -34.30 9.77 -60.80
C ARG A 154 -33.88 8.30 -60.73
N ASN A 155 -33.80 7.73 -59.51
CA ASN A 155 -34.43 6.42 -59.21
C ASN A 155 -34.42 6.03 -57.71
N ASP A 156 -33.66 6.66 -56.83
CA ASP A 156 -33.39 6.12 -55.47
C ASP A 156 -34.47 6.42 -54.39
N SER A 157 -35.53 7.15 -54.76
CA SER A 157 -36.45 7.81 -53.82
C SER A 157 -37.42 6.90 -53.03
N VAL A 158 -37.23 5.58 -53.03
CA VAL A 158 -38.01 4.61 -52.23
C VAL A 158 -37.16 4.01 -51.11
N HIS A 159 -35.92 3.60 -51.40
CA HIS A 159 -35.02 3.11 -50.36
C HIS A 159 -34.58 4.21 -49.39
N GLN A 160 -34.32 5.43 -49.85
CA GLN A 160 -33.97 6.57 -48.98
C GLN A 160 -35.02 6.82 -47.88
N CYS A 161 -36.31 6.67 -48.21
CA CYS A 161 -37.42 6.93 -47.28
C CYS A 161 -37.55 5.83 -46.21
N ALA A 162 -37.40 4.57 -46.60
CA ALA A 162 -37.35 3.45 -45.67
C ALA A 162 -36.11 3.52 -44.75
N MET A 163 -34.95 3.88 -45.30
CA MET A 163 -33.71 4.01 -44.54
C MET A 163 -33.78 5.18 -43.55
N ASN A 164 -34.35 6.33 -43.94
CA ASN A 164 -34.56 7.46 -43.02
C ASN A 164 -35.57 7.12 -41.90
N LEU A 165 -36.64 6.38 -42.18
CA LEU A 165 -37.57 5.91 -41.13
C LEU A 165 -36.92 4.88 -40.19
N LEU A 166 -36.01 4.05 -40.71
CA LEU A 166 -35.21 3.14 -39.89
C LEU A 166 -34.20 3.91 -39.02
N LEU A 167 -33.47 4.87 -39.59
CA LEU A 167 -32.52 5.74 -38.88
C LEU A 167 -33.20 6.62 -37.83
N ILE A 168 -34.41 7.12 -38.07
CA ILE A 168 -35.19 7.86 -37.07
C ILE A 168 -35.66 6.91 -35.94
N ARG A 169 -36.07 5.67 -36.25
CA ARG A 169 -36.41 4.66 -35.24
C ARG A 169 -35.20 4.19 -34.44
N ILE A 170 -34.03 4.07 -35.07
CA ILE A 170 -32.76 3.79 -34.40
C ILE A 170 -32.38 4.98 -33.53
N SER A 171 -32.36 6.20 -34.05
CA SER A 171 -32.03 7.41 -33.28
C SER A 171 -32.97 7.63 -32.09
N MET A 172 -34.27 7.37 -32.22
CA MET A 172 -35.20 7.44 -31.07
C MET A 172 -34.98 6.29 -30.08
N LYS A 173 -34.60 5.09 -30.53
CA LYS A 173 -34.20 3.99 -29.64
C LYS A 173 -32.87 4.28 -28.95
N SER A 174 -31.88 4.82 -29.65
CA SER A 174 -30.59 5.23 -29.11
C SER A 174 -30.73 6.42 -28.18
N LEU A 175 -31.64 7.37 -28.46
CA LEU A 175 -31.94 8.48 -27.55
C LEU A 175 -32.72 7.97 -26.32
N ALA A 176 -33.66 7.06 -26.47
CA ALA A 176 -34.33 6.41 -25.33
C ALA A 176 -33.36 5.54 -24.52
N LEU A 177 -32.39 4.87 -25.17
CA LEU A 177 -31.34 4.10 -24.51
C LEU A 177 -30.33 5.03 -23.83
N CYS A 178 -29.96 6.16 -24.42
CA CYS A 178 -29.12 7.18 -23.77
C CYS A 178 -29.87 7.84 -22.61
N LEU A 179 -31.17 8.09 -22.72
CA LEU A 179 -31.99 8.60 -21.62
C LEU A 179 -32.20 7.53 -20.52
N LEU A 180 -32.26 6.24 -20.86
CA LEU A 180 -32.24 5.14 -19.88
C LEU A 180 -30.85 4.97 -19.25
N VAL A 181 -29.76 5.10 -20.01
CA VAL A 181 -28.39 5.05 -19.50
C VAL A 181 -28.10 6.26 -18.61
N VAL A 182 -28.57 7.46 -18.97
CA VAL A 182 -28.50 8.69 -18.15
C VAL A 182 -29.45 8.62 -16.95
N ALA A 183 -30.62 7.98 -17.06
CA ALA A 183 -31.47 7.70 -15.90
C ALA A 183 -30.85 6.67 -14.95
N CYS A 184 -30.19 5.63 -15.48
CA CYS A 184 -29.44 4.65 -14.69
C CYS A 184 -28.21 5.29 -14.04
N HIS A 185 -27.38 6.05 -14.77
CA HIS A 185 -26.25 6.78 -14.19
C HIS A 185 -26.71 7.87 -13.20
N GLY A 186 -27.84 8.54 -13.49
CA GLY A 186 -28.51 9.45 -12.56
C GLY A 186 -29.14 8.75 -11.33
N SER A 187 -29.30 7.42 -11.38
CA SER A 187 -29.73 6.58 -10.26
C SER A 187 -28.58 5.82 -9.59
N THR A 188 -27.38 5.82 -10.19
CA THR A 188 -26.12 5.29 -9.60
C THR A 188 -25.14 6.40 -9.20
N VAL A 189 -25.61 7.65 -9.11
CA VAL A 189 -25.16 8.53 -8.03
C VAL A 189 -25.63 7.87 -6.73
N ARG A 190 -24.80 6.96 -6.20
CA ARG A 190 -25.01 6.31 -4.91
C ARG A 190 -24.99 7.41 -3.86
N GLN A 191 -26.18 7.89 -3.48
CA GLN A 191 -26.36 9.05 -2.61
C GLN A 191 -25.53 8.83 -1.35
N GLN A 192 -24.47 9.65 -1.15
CA GLN A 192 -23.47 9.42 -0.10
C GLN A 192 -24.16 9.30 1.26
N ARG A 193 -24.24 8.06 1.77
CA ARG A 193 -24.85 7.76 3.06
C ARG A 193 -24.03 8.42 4.15
N ARG A 194 -24.71 9.07 5.10
CA ARG A 194 -24.07 9.81 6.18
C ARG A 194 -24.53 9.26 7.51
N PHE A 195 -23.59 9.17 8.45
CA PHE A 195 -23.93 8.95 9.85
C PHE A 195 -24.68 10.17 10.39
N PRO A 196 -25.64 9.98 11.33
CA PRO A 196 -26.31 11.07 12.01
C PRO A 196 -25.34 12.05 12.69
N ASN A 197 -25.73 13.32 12.80
CA ASN A 197 -24.90 14.34 13.46
C ASN A 197 -24.75 14.11 14.97
N ASP A 198 -25.63 13.31 15.59
CA ASP A 198 -25.57 12.86 16.99
C ASP A 198 -24.88 11.50 17.17
N PHE A 199 -24.31 10.92 16.11
CA PHE A 199 -23.65 9.63 16.16
C PHE A 199 -22.20 9.76 16.68
N ILE A 200 -21.93 9.16 17.83
CA ILE A 200 -20.66 9.27 18.55
C ILE A 200 -19.60 8.35 17.92
N PHE A 201 -18.50 8.92 17.44
CA PHE A 201 -17.31 8.17 17.04
C PHE A 201 -16.22 8.30 18.10
N GLY A 202 -15.57 7.17 18.43
CA GLY A 202 -14.47 7.12 19.38
C GLY A 202 -13.53 5.95 19.16
N ALA A 203 -12.54 5.82 20.02
CA ALA A 203 -11.61 4.69 20.04
C ALA A 203 -11.61 4.05 21.44
N ALA A 204 -11.14 2.81 21.51
CA ALA A 204 -11.17 1.99 22.72
C ALA A 204 -9.77 1.48 23.13
N THR A 205 -9.59 1.26 24.44
CA THR A 205 -8.43 0.61 25.09
C THR A 205 -8.82 -0.08 26.41
N ALA A 206 -7.92 -0.87 26.99
CA ALA A 206 -8.05 -1.49 28.31
C ALA A 206 -6.81 -1.22 29.19
N SER A 207 -7.02 -1.08 30.50
CA SER A 207 -5.99 -0.69 31.46
C SER A 207 -4.69 -1.52 31.37
N TYR A 208 -4.76 -2.83 31.60
CA TYR A 208 -3.58 -3.72 31.56
C TYR A 208 -2.86 -3.72 30.19
N GLN A 209 -3.59 -3.48 29.09
CA GLN A 209 -3.02 -3.52 27.75
C GLN A 209 -2.23 -2.26 27.37
N ILE A 210 -2.50 -1.10 27.99
CA ILE A 210 -1.83 0.17 27.65
C ILE A 210 -1.11 0.87 28.81
N GLU A 211 -1.53 0.70 30.07
CA GLU A 211 -1.07 1.57 31.16
C GLU A 211 0.41 1.39 31.52
N GLY A 212 0.89 0.16 31.66
CA GLY A 212 2.18 -0.11 32.32
C GLY A 212 2.14 0.26 33.81
N GLY A 213 3.32 0.51 34.39
CA GLY A 213 3.49 0.89 35.79
C GLY A 213 2.81 -0.09 36.75
N TRP A 214 3.10 -1.38 36.58
CA TRP A 214 2.31 -2.47 37.17
C TRP A 214 2.41 -2.57 38.70
N ASP A 215 3.52 -2.17 39.32
CA ASP A 215 3.73 -2.08 40.78
C ASP A 215 3.94 -0.63 41.26
N GLU A 216 3.80 0.34 40.35
CA GLU A 216 4.03 1.77 40.63
C GLU A 216 2.93 2.41 41.46
N ASP A 217 3.32 3.43 42.24
CA ASP A 217 2.45 4.25 43.09
C ASP A 217 1.48 3.44 43.97
N GLY A 218 1.91 2.24 44.37
CA GLY A 218 1.17 1.33 45.24
C GLY A 218 0.05 0.55 44.55
N LYS A 219 0.04 0.43 43.21
CA LYS A 219 -0.85 -0.50 42.49
C LYS A 219 -0.72 -1.93 43.05
N GLY A 220 -1.85 -2.63 43.15
CA GLY A 220 -1.91 -4.04 43.50
C GLY A 220 -1.59 -4.98 42.31
N GLU A 221 -1.26 -6.21 42.65
CA GLU A 221 -1.14 -7.31 41.69
C GLU A 221 -2.53 -7.70 41.14
N SER A 222 -2.66 -7.79 39.82
CA SER A 222 -3.80 -8.37 39.09
C SER A 222 -3.59 -9.85 38.77
N ILE A 223 -4.65 -10.53 38.33
CA ILE A 223 -4.56 -11.90 37.79
C ILE A 223 -3.67 -12.01 36.54
N TRP A 224 -3.49 -10.93 35.78
CA TRP A 224 -2.59 -10.92 34.62
C TRP A 224 -1.13 -10.75 35.02
N ASP A 225 -0.83 -9.80 35.93
CA ASP A 225 0.51 -9.62 36.52
C ASP A 225 1.01 -10.97 37.10
N ARG A 226 0.17 -11.58 37.96
CA ARG A 226 0.43 -12.90 38.55
C ARG A 226 0.68 -13.98 37.49
N LEU A 227 -0.12 -14.02 36.43
CA LEU A 227 0.00 -15.02 35.38
C LEU A 227 1.32 -14.89 34.62
N VAL A 228 1.62 -13.71 34.07
CA VAL A 228 2.79 -13.53 33.19
C VAL A 228 4.11 -13.64 33.98
N HIS A 229 4.14 -13.23 35.25
CA HIS A 229 5.34 -13.38 36.09
C HIS A 229 5.58 -14.81 36.60
N THR A 230 4.54 -15.64 36.71
CA THR A 230 4.69 -17.03 37.22
C THR A 230 4.69 -18.10 36.12
N ASN A 231 4.14 -17.80 34.95
CA ASN A 231 4.10 -18.70 33.80
C ASN A 231 4.20 -17.91 32.47
N PRO A 232 5.32 -17.21 32.18
CA PRO A 232 5.46 -16.36 31.00
C PRO A 232 5.28 -17.12 29.67
N THR A 233 5.46 -18.45 29.67
CA THR A 233 5.26 -19.33 28.52
C THR A 233 3.82 -19.49 28.03
N VAL A 234 2.84 -18.80 28.63
CA VAL A 234 1.47 -18.71 28.08
C VAL A 234 1.30 -17.56 27.08
N VAL A 235 2.16 -16.55 27.12
CA VAL A 235 2.16 -15.44 26.15
C VAL A 235 3.04 -15.84 24.97
N GLN A 236 2.53 -15.70 23.75
CA GLN A 236 3.13 -16.28 22.55
C GLN A 236 4.55 -15.77 22.24
N ASP A 237 4.85 -14.51 22.58
CA ASP A 237 6.18 -13.88 22.45
C ASP A 237 6.97 -13.83 23.78
N LEU A 238 6.45 -14.45 24.85
CA LEU A 238 7.01 -14.46 26.21
C LEU A 238 7.07 -13.09 26.91
N THR A 239 6.28 -12.11 26.46
CA THR A 239 6.30 -10.74 27.03
C THR A 239 5.27 -10.49 28.13
N THR A 240 5.30 -9.30 28.72
CA THR A 240 4.48 -8.88 29.87
C THR A 240 3.83 -7.51 29.64
N GLY A 241 2.79 -7.19 30.42
CA GLY A 241 2.14 -5.87 30.43
C GLY A 241 2.83 -4.83 31.32
N ASP A 242 3.98 -5.16 31.92
CA ASP A 242 4.63 -4.39 33.00
C ASP A 242 4.85 -2.91 32.66
N VAL A 243 5.19 -2.65 31.39
CA VAL A 243 5.34 -1.32 30.79
C VAL A 243 4.29 -1.07 29.71
N ALA A 244 3.89 -2.09 28.94
CA ALA A 244 2.94 -1.97 27.84
C ALA A 244 3.26 -0.76 26.92
N ALA A 245 2.25 0.06 26.61
CA ALA A 245 2.40 1.34 25.92
C ALA A 245 2.68 2.53 26.87
N ASP A 246 2.92 2.30 28.16
CA ASP A 246 3.26 3.31 29.17
C ASP A 246 2.25 4.49 29.26
N SER A 247 0.96 4.23 29.05
CA SER A 247 -0.09 5.25 29.13
C SER A 247 -0.25 5.84 30.53
N TYR A 248 0.20 5.16 31.59
CA TYR A 248 0.21 5.70 32.95
C TYR A 248 0.98 7.03 33.02
N HIS A 249 2.12 7.10 32.34
CA HIS A 249 2.91 8.31 32.17
C HIS A 249 2.46 9.15 30.95
N ASN A 250 2.08 8.49 29.84
CA ASN A 250 1.86 9.13 28.54
C ASN A 250 0.42 9.56 28.22
N TYR A 251 -0.52 9.50 29.18
CA TYR A 251 -1.94 9.85 28.98
C TYR A 251 -2.20 11.20 28.27
N LYS A 252 -1.29 12.18 28.39
CA LYS A 252 -1.37 13.47 27.67
C LYS A 252 -1.12 13.34 26.18
N ARG A 253 -0.19 12.47 25.77
CA ARG A 253 0.01 12.12 24.36
C ARG A 253 -1.19 11.32 23.84
N ASP A 254 -1.78 10.47 24.68
CA ASP A 254 -2.96 9.71 24.28
C ASP A 254 -4.18 10.61 24.05
N ALA A 255 -4.45 11.56 24.96
CA ALA A 255 -5.46 12.59 24.77
C ALA A 255 -5.19 13.48 23.55
N GLU A 256 -3.92 13.67 23.18
CA GLU A 256 -3.55 14.34 21.93
C GLU A 256 -3.85 13.50 20.68
N MET A 257 -3.64 12.18 20.69
CA MET A 257 -4.03 11.30 19.58
C MET A 257 -5.56 11.30 19.36
N MET A 258 -6.35 11.31 20.44
CA MET A 258 -7.80 11.49 20.36
C MET A 258 -8.18 12.82 19.68
N ARG A 259 -7.48 13.91 20.03
CA ARG A 259 -7.65 15.24 19.42
C ARG A 259 -7.16 15.31 17.97
N GLU A 260 -6.12 14.55 17.62
CA GLU A 260 -5.60 14.42 16.26
C GLU A 260 -6.58 13.68 15.34
N LEU A 261 -7.21 12.60 15.82
CA LEU A 261 -8.30 11.90 15.13
C LEU A 261 -9.58 12.76 15.07
N GLY A 262 -9.83 13.56 16.10
CA GLY A 262 -11.03 14.38 16.26
C GLY A 262 -12.21 13.59 16.84
N LEU A 263 -11.95 12.69 17.80
CA LEU A 263 -12.96 11.82 18.40
C LEU A 263 -14.04 12.59 19.17
N ASP A 264 -15.29 12.13 19.10
CA ASP A 264 -16.38 12.63 19.95
C ASP A 264 -16.32 12.01 21.36
N ALA A 265 -15.76 10.80 21.48
CA ALA A 265 -15.61 10.04 22.72
C ALA A 265 -14.37 9.16 22.75
N TYR A 266 -13.99 8.67 23.94
CA TYR A 266 -12.96 7.66 24.11
C TYR A 266 -13.36 6.67 25.21
N ARG A 267 -13.23 5.38 24.92
CA ARG A 267 -13.51 4.28 25.83
C ARG A 267 -12.21 3.76 26.43
N PHE A 268 -12.12 3.75 27.75
CA PHE A 268 -11.01 3.17 28.49
C PHE A 268 -11.54 2.43 29.72
N SER A 269 -10.76 1.50 30.26
CA SER A 269 -11.06 0.89 31.55
C SER A 269 -10.29 1.56 32.68
N LEU A 270 -10.88 1.55 33.87
CA LEU A 270 -10.15 1.73 35.11
C LEU A 270 -9.46 0.41 35.47
N SER A 271 -8.32 0.47 36.15
CA SER A 271 -7.72 -0.70 36.78
C SER A 271 -8.17 -0.82 38.22
N TRP A 272 -8.91 -1.90 38.53
CA TRP A 272 -9.37 -2.18 39.90
C TRP A 272 -8.20 -2.27 40.88
N PRO A 273 -7.12 -3.07 40.66
CA PRO A 273 -5.98 -3.10 41.58
C PRO A 273 -5.16 -1.81 41.62
N ARG A 274 -5.24 -0.91 40.63
CA ARG A 274 -4.62 0.43 40.75
C ARG A 274 -5.39 1.34 41.71
N ILE A 275 -6.72 1.24 41.76
CA ILE A 275 -7.59 2.02 42.65
C ILE A 275 -7.72 1.39 44.05
N LEU A 276 -7.87 0.06 44.12
CA LEU A 276 -7.97 -0.74 45.34
C LEU A 276 -6.93 -1.88 45.31
N PRO A 277 -5.69 -1.67 45.82
CA PRO A 277 -4.61 -2.66 45.76
C PRO A 277 -4.90 -3.98 46.50
N THR A 278 -5.84 -3.99 47.45
CA THR A 278 -6.34 -5.19 48.14
C THR A 278 -7.57 -5.80 47.48
N GLY A 279 -8.13 -5.14 46.46
CA GLY A 279 -9.47 -5.34 45.91
C GLY A 279 -10.62 -4.80 46.78
N MET A 280 -10.36 -4.45 48.04
CA MET A 280 -11.38 -4.06 49.02
C MET A 280 -11.38 -2.54 49.25
N ALA A 281 -12.55 -1.95 49.50
CA ALA A 281 -12.73 -0.51 49.75
C ALA A 281 -11.97 0.08 50.97
N ASN A 282 -11.28 -0.76 51.76
CA ASN A 282 -10.54 -0.34 52.95
C ASN A 282 -9.17 0.31 52.66
N GLY A 283 -8.73 0.36 51.39
CA GLY A 283 -7.43 0.87 50.98
C GLY A 283 -7.46 1.54 49.61
N VAL A 284 -8.18 2.66 49.50
CA VAL A 284 -8.22 3.48 48.28
C VAL A 284 -6.85 4.11 48.02
N ASN A 285 -6.30 3.89 46.83
CA ASN A 285 -5.04 4.50 46.38
C ASN A 285 -5.28 5.92 45.83
N PRO A 286 -4.76 6.99 46.48
CA PRO A 286 -4.94 8.36 45.99
C PRO A 286 -4.21 8.62 44.66
N ALA A 287 -3.11 7.93 44.38
CA ALA A 287 -2.35 8.11 43.15
C ALA A 287 -3.05 7.45 41.95
N GLY A 288 -3.61 6.26 42.15
CA GLY A 288 -4.51 5.62 41.18
C GLY A 288 -5.72 6.51 40.84
N LEU A 289 -6.38 7.08 41.84
CA LEU A 289 -7.46 8.06 41.61
C LEU A 289 -6.97 9.33 40.90
N ALA A 290 -5.79 9.85 41.24
CA ALA A 290 -5.23 11.04 40.62
C ALA A 290 -4.93 10.83 39.13
N TYR A 291 -4.39 9.67 38.74
CA TYR A 291 -4.16 9.32 37.34
C TYR A 291 -5.44 9.38 36.49
N TYR A 292 -6.51 8.67 36.88
CA TYR A 292 -7.76 8.69 36.13
C TYR A 292 -8.44 10.06 36.12
N ASN A 293 -8.35 10.84 37.21
CA ASN A 293 -8.80 12.24 37.21
C ASN A 293 -8.03 13.07 36.18
N ASN A 294 -6.70 12.98 36.15
CA ASN A 294 -5.86 13.72 35.19
C ASN A 294 -6.17 13.34 33.73
N LEU A 295 -6.44 12.06 33.44
CA LEU A 295 -6.87 11.60 32.11
C LEU A 295 -8.24 12.17 31.74
N ILE A 296 -9.24 12.04 32.62
CA ILE A 296 -10.60 12.55 32.39
C ILE A 296 -10.60 14.07 32.16
N ASP A 297 -9.84 14.83 32.95
CA ASP A 297 -9.79 16.28 32.85
C ASP A 297 -9.03 16.75 31.59
N GLU A 298 -7.96 16.07 31.19
CA GLU A 298 -7.23 16.35 29.93
C GLU A 298 -8.06 15.95 28.68
N MET A 299 -8.90 14.92 28.76
CA MET A 299 -9.88 14.58 27.71
C MET A 299 -10.98 15.65 27.57
N LEU A 300 -11.61 16.03 28.69
CA LEU A 300 -12.71 17.01 28.70
C LEU A 300 -12.25 18.41 28.28
N LYS A 301 -10.99 18.76 28.56
CA LYS A 301 -10.30 19.95 28.05
C LYS A 301 -10.27 20.04 26.52
N TYR A 302 -10.36 18.91 25.81
CA TYR A 302 -10.52 18.86 24.34
C TYR A 302 -11.93 18.45 23.89
N ASN A 303 -12.92 18.47 24.80
CA ASN A 303 -14.31 18.10 24.55
C ASN A 303 -14.50 16.64 24.09
N ILE A 304 -13.64 15.72 24.54
CA ILE A 304 -13.78 14.28 24.28
C ILE A 304 -14.59 13.66 25.41
N THR A 305 -15.67 12.94 25.08
CA THR A 305 -16.55 12.31 26.08
C THR A 305 -15.91 11.04 26.67
N PRO A 306 -15.69 10.94 28.00
CA PRO A 306 -15.22 9.69 28.60
C PRO A 306 -16.33 8.64 28.68
N MET A 307 -16.05 7.46 28.12
CA MET A 307 -16.83 6.23 28.31
C MET A 307 -16.00 5.27 29.17
N VAL A 308 -16.40 5.03 30.42
CA VAL A 308 -15.55 4.36 31.41
C VAL A 308 -16.03 2.95 31.68
N THR A 309 -15.17 1.97 31.38
CA THR A 309 -15.33 0.57 31.76
C THR A 309 -14.80 0.34 33.18
N LEU A 310 -15.64 -0.15 34.10
CA LEU A 310 -15.24 -0.43 35.48
C LEU A 310 -14.31 -1.64 35.56
N TYR A 311 -14.59 -2.71 34.81
CA TYR A 311 -13.80 -3.93 34.79
C TYR A 311 -13.43 -4.36 33.37
N HIS A 312 -12.13 -4.48 33.08
CA HIS A 312 -11.61 -5.06 31.84
C HIS A 312 -10.51 -6.08 32.15
N TRP A 313 -10.95 -7.21 32.72
CA TRP A 313 -10.21 -8.47 32.86
C TRP A 313 -9.03 -8.46 33.86
N ASP A 314 -8.83 -7.38 34.61
CA ASP A 314 -7.66 -7.13 35.45
C ASP A 314 -7.91 -7.33 36.97
N LEU A 315 -8.70 -8.35 37.35
CA LEU A 315 -9.10 -8.60 38.75
C LEU A 315 -7.90 -8.56 39.72
N PRO A 316 -7.99 -7.87 40.88
CA PRO A 316 -6.97 -7.93 41.90
C PRO A 316 -6.74 -9.38 42.34
N GLN A 317 -5.49 -9.84 42.32
CA GLN A 317 -5.12 -11.22 42.65
C GLN A 317 -5.61 -11.62 44.05
N LYS A 318 -5.72 -10.66 44.99
CA LYS A 318 -6.29 -10.89 46.33
C LYS A 318 -7.76 -11.31 46.34
N LEU A 319 -8.54 -10.95 45.32
CA LEU A 319 -9.91 -11.45 45.15
C LEU A 319 -9.92 -12.81 44.44
N GLN A 320 -8.96 -13.07 43.55
CA GLN A 320 -8.80 -14.38 42.92
C GLN A 320 -8.30 -15.45 43.90
N ASP A 321 -7.45 -15.08 44.86
CA ASP A 321 -7.04 -15.91 46.02
C ASP A 321 -8.27 -16.38 46.84
N LEU A 322 -9.37 -15.62 46.81
CA LEU A 322 -10.66 -15.94 47.45
C LEU A 322 -11.66 -16.64 46.51
N GLY A 323 -11.26 -17.02 45.30
CA GLY A 323 -12.09 -17.71 44.29
C GLY A 323 -12.59 -16.82 43.15
N GLY A 324 -12.36 -15.50 43.19
CA GLY A 324 -12.73 -14.56 42.13
C GLY A 324 -14.22 -14.63 41.78
N PHE A 325 -14.55 -14.61 40.49
CA PHE A 325 -15.91 -14.65 39.96
C PHE A 325 -16.72 -15.91 40.36
N MET A 326 -16.07 -16.99 40.80
CA MET A 326 -16.79 -18.18 41.30
C MET A 326 -17.28 -18.02 42.75
N ASN A 327 -16.83 -17.00 43.47
CA ASN A 327 -17.28 -16.69 44.83
C ASN A 327 -18.49 -15.73 44.78
N PRO A 328 -19.64 -16.05 45.41
CA PRO A 328 -20.80 -15.16 45.40
C PRO A 328 -20.54 -13.79 46.05
N LEU A 329 -19.55 -13.66 46.94
CA LEU A 329 -19.15 -12.38 47.55
C LEU A 329 -18.55 -11.39 46.54
N PHE A 330 -18.16 -11.86 45.34
CA PHE A 330 -17.74 -11.00 44.23
C PHE A 330 -18.80 -9.91 43.90
N VAL A 331 -20.08 -10.25 44.06
CA VAL A 331 -21.21 -9.35 43.83
C VAL A 331 -21.14 -8.11 44.72
N ASP A 332 -20.81 -8.28 46.00
CA ASP A 332 -20.71 -7.17 46.96
C ASP A 332 -19.35 -6.43 46.81
N TRP A 333 -18.25 -7.14 46.55
CA TRP A 333 -16.93 -6.51 46.30
C TRP A 333 -16.93 -5.59 45.07
N PHE A 334 -17.65 -5.98 44.01
CA PHE A 334 -17.80 -5.16 42.82
C PHE A 334 -18.73 -3.95 43.06
N GLU A 335 -19.74 -4.07 43.93
CA GLU A 335 -20.56 -2.92 44.34
C GLU A 335 -19.75 -1.88 45.12
N ASP A 336 -18.94 -2.32 46.08
CA ASP A 336 -18.02 -1.45 46.85
C ASP A 336 -17.02 -0.71 45.94
N TYR A 337 -16.46 -1.39 44.94
CA TYR A 337 -15.58 -0.80 43.94
C TYR A 337 -16.33 0.19 43.02
N ALA A 338 -17.49 -0.21 42.49
CA ALA A 338 -18.31 0.64 41.63
C ALA A 338 -18.76 1.93 42.35
N ARG A 339 -19.08 1.86 43.65
CA ARG A 339 -19.40 3.01 44.49
C ARG A 339 -18.29 4.06 44.47
N ILE A 340 -17.04 3.64 44.72
CA ILE A 340 -15.87 4.53 44.71
C ILE A 340 -15.65 5.14 43.32
N VAL A 341 -15.85 4.37 42.25
CA VAL A 341 -15.78 4.88 40.87
C VAL A 341 -16.83 5.95 40.60
N PHE A 342 -18.09 5.72 40.97
CA PHE A 342 -19.17 6.68 40.76
C PHE A 342 -19.00 7.95 41.62
N GLU A 343 -18.52 7.82 42.85
CA GLU A 343 -18.23 8.94 43.75
C GLU A 343 -17.11 9.86 43.23
N ASN A 344 -16.05 9.30 42.64
CA ASN A 344 -14.86 10.06 42.26
C ASN A 344 -14.85 10.58 40.82
N PHE A 345 -15.60 9.96 39.90
CA PHE A 345 -15.55 10.28 38.46
C PHE A 345 -16.91 10.59 37.83
N GLY A 346 -18.03 10.19 38.45
CA GLY A 346 -19.36 10.33 37.86
C GLY A 346 -19.90 11.78 37.82
N ASP A 347 -19.22 12.71 38.48
CA ASP A 347 -19.46 14.15 38.31
C ASP A 347 -19.21 14.59 36.85
N ARG A 348 -18.16 14.03 36.23
CA ARG A 348 -17.70 14.30 34.86
C ARG A 348 -18.11 13.22 33.85
N VAL A 349 -17.98 11.94 34.22
CA VAL A 349 -18.31 10.79 33.36
C VAL A 349 -19.82 10.61 33.25
N LYS A 350 -20.31 10.33 32.03
CA LYS A 350 -21.75 10.15 31.72
C LYS A 350 -22.09 8.84 31.03
N LEU A 351 -21.09 8.04 30.65
CA LEU A 351 -21.27 6.74 30.02
C LEU A 351 -20.41 5.72 30.79
N PHE A 352 -21.06 4.90 31.62
CA PHE A 352 -20.40 3.83 32.38
C PHE A 352 -20.72 2.46 31.79
N ILE A 353 -19.70 1.60 31.72
CA ILE A 353 -19.79 0.18 31.37
C ILE A 353 -19.35 -0.61 32.61
N THR A 354 -20.15 -1.54 33.09
CA THR A 354 -19.81 -2.39 34.25
C THR A 354 -18.66 -3.35 33.92
N PHE A 355 -18.88 -4.22 32.93
CA PHE A 355 -17.95 -5.25 32.48
C PHE A 355 -17.70 -5.10 30.98
N ASN A 356 -16.44 -5.27 30.55
CA ASN A 356 -16.15 -5.74 29.20
C ASN A 356 -16.26 -7.26 29.15
N GLU A 357 -17.01 -7.76 28.16
CA GLU A 357 -16.87 -9.11 27.62
C GLU A 357 -16.91 -10.27 28.66
N PRO A 358 -18.12 -10.56 29.20
CA PRO A 358 -18.35 -11.64 30.16
C PRO A 358 -17.98 -13.05 29.67
N ARG A 359 -18.00 -13.33 28.35
CA ARG A 359 -17.60 -14.64 27.81
C ARG A 359 -16.10 -14.85 28.01
N GLU A 360 -15.31 -13.83 27.72
CA GLU A 360 -13.86 -13.85 27.76
C GLU A 360 -13.39 -13.98 29.22
N ILE A 361 -14.11 -13.34 30.15
CA ILE A 361 -13.94 -13.52 31.60
C ILE A 361 -14.31 -14.95 32.05
N CYS A 362 -15.53 -15.40 31.74
CA CYS A 362 -16.11 -16.59 32.37
C CYS A 362 -15.80 -17.90 31.65
N PHE A 363 -15.78 -17.92 30.32
CA PHE A 363 -15.46 -19.10 29.51
C PHE A 363 -13.94 -19.21 29.31
N GLU A 364 -13.28 -18.16 28.80
CA GLU A 364 -11.84 -18.28 28.49
C GLU A 364 -10.94 -18.22 29.73
N GLY A 365 -11.33 -17.46 30.76
CA GLY A 365 -10.62 -17.41 32.04
C GLY A 365 -10.76 -18.67 32.92
N LEU A 366 -11.90 -19.38 32.83
CA LEU A 366 -12.24 -20.46 33.76
C LEU A 366 -12.43 -21.84 33.13
N GLU A 367 -12.57 -21.97 31.81
CA GLU A 367 -12.78 -23.25 31.12
C GLU A 367 -11.80 -23.46 29.96
N ASP A 368 -11.77 -22.56 28.98
CA ASP A 368 -11.04 -22.73 27.71
C ASP A 368 -9.51 -22.52 27.85
N MET A 369 -9.07 -21.94 28.99
CA MET A 369 -7.68 -21.57 29.26
C MET A 369 -7.07 -20.61 28.22
N ASN A 370 -7.86 -19.62 27.76
CA ASN A 370 -7.43 -18.61 26.78
C ASN A 370 -7.36 -17.17 27.34
N LYS A 371 -7.64 -16.97 28.64
CA LYS A 371 -7.41 -15.71 29.39
C LYS A 371 -6.98 -16.01 30.84
N ALA A 372 -6.36 -15.06 31.54
CA ALA A 372 -6.18 -15.17 32.99
C ALA A 372 -7.56 -15.36 33.68
N PRO A 373 -7.70 -16.19 34.73
CA PRO A 373 -6.65 -16.90 35.49
C PRO A 373 -6.32 -18.35 35.04
N LEU A 374 -6.76 -18.81 33.86
CA LEU A 374 -6.52 -20.16 33.31
C LEU A 374 -6.96 -21.35 34.21
N LEU A 375 -8.11 -21.26 34.88
CA LEU A 375 -8.45 -22.18 35.99
C LEU A 375 -8.96 -23.59 35.63
N ASN A 376 -9.34 -23.86 34.38
CA ASN A 376 -9.75 -25.20 33.89
C ASN A 376 -10.83 -25.92 34.74
N THR A 377 -11.85 -25.16 35.14
CA THR A 377 -13.00 -25.58 35.97
C THR A 377 -14.21 -26.00 35.12
N THR A 378 -13.98 -26.90 34.16
CA THR A 378 -14.89 -27.16 33.04
C THR A 378 -16.31 -27.54 33.46
N GLY A 379 -17.28 -27.01 32.74
CA GLY A 379 -18.71 -27.28 32.87
C GLY A 379 -19.37 -26.71 34.12
N ILE A 380 -18.63 -26.02 35.01
CA ILE A 380 -19.15 -25.50 36.29
C ILE A 380 -18.70 -24.06 36.54
N GLY A 381 -17.41 -23.75 36.43
CA GLY A 381 -16.87 -22.43 36.80
C GLY A 381 -17.43 -21.29 35.95
N VAL A 382 -17.51 -21.51 34.63
CA VAL A 382 -18.14 -20.59 33.67
C VAL A 382 -19.58 -20.23 34.05
N TYR A 383 -20.37 -21.18 34.55
CA TYR A 383 -21.77 -20.94 34.91
C TYR A 383 -21.96 -20.24 36.26
N LEU A 384 -21.08 -20.52 37.23
CA LEU A 384 -21.03 -19.75 38.48
C LEU A 384 -20.63 -18.29 38.19
N CYS A 385 -19.58 -18.11 37.39
CA CYS A 385 -19.11 -16.80 36.94
C CYS A 385 -20.20 -16.03 36.20
N ALA A 386 -20.88 -16.64 35.21
CA ALA A 386 -21.95 -16.01 34.46
C ALA A 386 -23.06 -15.48 35.39
N LYS A 387 -23.48 -16.27 36.39
CA LYS A 387 -24.51 -15.84 37.34
C LYS A 387 -24.03 -14.70 38.24
N HIS A 388 -22.85 -14.82 38.85
CA HIS A 388 -22.33 -13.78 39.75
C HIS A 388 -22.01 -12.49 39.01
N LEU A 389 -21.53 -12.55 37.76
CA LEU A 389 -21.20 -11.37 36.95
C LEU A 389 -22.46 -10.56 36.61
N VAL A 390 -23.55 -11.18 36.15
CA VAL A 390 -24.78 -10.43 35.85
C VAL A 390 -25.51 -9.94 37.12
N LEU A 391 -25.34 -10.62 38.26
CA LEU A 391 -25.77 -10.10 39.57
C LEU A 391 -24.93 -8.90 40.02
N ALA A 392 -23.62 -8.92 39.81
CA ALA A 392 -22.71 -7.81 40.09
C ALA A 392 -23.01 -6.61 39.17
N ASN A 393 -23.31 -6.85 37.88
CA ASN A 393 -23.80 -5.82 36.96
C ASN A 393 -25.08 -5.17 37.52
N ALA A 394 -26.05 -5.99 37.95
CA ALA A 394 -27.30 -5.49 38.48
C ALA A 394 -27.10 -4.67 39.76
N ARG A 395 -26.23 -5.10 40.69
CA ARG A 395 -25.87 -4.28 41.87
C ARG A 395 -25.28 -2.94 41.45
N ALA A 396 -24.26 -2.92 40.60
CA ALA A 396 -23.61 -1.69 40.14
C ALA A 396 -24.58 -0.76 39.36
N TYR A 397 -25.48 -1.33 38.54
CA TYR A 397 -26.51 -0.57 37.84
C TYR A 397 -27.53 0.03 38.81
N HIS A 398 -28.09 -0.75 39.74
CA HIS A 398 -29.08 -0.25 40.70
C HIS A 398 -28.47 0.76 41.66
N LEU A 399 -27.22 0.56 42.08
CA LEU A 399 -26.40 1.53 42.79
C LEU A 399 -26.32 2.86 42.00
N TYR A 400 -25.89 2.80 40.73
CA TYR A 400 -25.81 3.98 39.88
C TYR A 400 -27.16 4.66 39.74
N ASN A 401 -28.19 3.90 39.36
CA ASN A 401 -29.52 4.40 39.05
C ASN A 401 -30.22 5.06 40.26
N ASN A 402 -30.01 4.53 41.46
CA ASN A 402 -30.75 4.95 42.65
C ASN A 402 -30.02 6.04 43.45
N GLU A 403 -28.68 5.99 43.53
CA GLU A 403 -27.89 6.94 44.33
C GLU A 403 -27.24 8.05 43.48
N PHE A 404 -26.68 7.72 42.31
CA PHE A 404 -25.81 8.63 41.56
C PHE A 404 -26.50 9.34 40.39
N LYS A 405 -27.20 8.59 39.54
CA LYS A 405 -27.93 9.06 38.35
C LYS A 405 -28.86 10.27 38.61
N PRO A 406 -29.56 10.39 39.76
CA PRO A 406 -30.38 11.58 40.06
C PRO A 406 -29.60 12.90 40.22
N THR A 407 -28.29 12.82 40.49
CA THR A 407 -27.40 14.00 40.64
C THR A 407 -26.40 14.14 39.49
N GLN A 408 -25.99 13.01 38.89
CA GLN A 408 -24.94 12.95 37.87
C GLN A 408 -25.47 12.92 36.43
N GLY A 409 -26.69 12.42 36.20
CA GLY A 409 -27.37 12.44 34.89
C GLY A 409 -26.76 11.58 33.79
N GLY A 410 -25.91 10.60 34.12
CA GLY A 410 -25.33 9.66 33.15
C GLY A 410 -26.16 8.40 32.88
N GLN A 411 -25.55 7.46 32.14
CA GLN A 411 -26.08 6.14 31.81
C GLN A 411 -25.12 5.05 32.28
N CYS A 412 -25.65 3.91 32.74
CA CYS A 412 -24.87 2.72 33.09
C CYS A 412 -25.33 1.51 32.28
N GLY A 413 -24.42 0.85 31.58
CA GLY A 413 -24.68 -0.34 30.76
C GLY A 413 -23.63 -1.43 30.92
N ILE A 414 -23.70 -2.44 30.08
CA ILE A 414 -22.74 -3.56 30.01
C ILE A 414 -22.26 -3.74 28.57
N THR A 415 -21.04 -4.26 28.39
CA THR A 415 -20.50 -4.63 27.08
C THR A 415 -20.40 -6.14 26.94
N ILE A 416 -20.88 -6.71 25.83
CA ILE A 416 -20.89 -8.15 25.56
C ILE A 416 -20.35 -8.40 24.15
N SER A 417 -19.54 -9.44 23.95
CA SER A 417 -19.11 -9.89 22.62
C SER A 417 -20.28 -10.54 21.88
N VAL A 418 -20.67 -10.01 20.73
CA VAL A 418 -21.76 -10.54 19.91
C VAL A 418 -21.30 -10.70 18.45
N ASN A 419 -20.29 -11.55 18.24
CA ASN A 419 -20.00 -12.09 16.91
C ASN A 419 -21.23 -12.81 16.35
N TRP A 420 -21.40 -12.78 15.02
CA TRP A 420 -22.59 -13.35 14.39
C TRP A 420 -22.44 -14.86 14.19
N PHE A 421 -23.14 -15.65 14.99
CA PHE A 421 -23.19 -17.11 14.83
C PHE A 421 -24.34 -17.46 13.89
N GLU A 422 -23.99 -17.79 12.64
CA GLU A 422 -24.89 -18.05 11.53
C GLU A 422 -25.02 -19.55 11.28
N ALA A 423 -26.15 -20.00 10.75
CA ALA A 423 -26.30 -21.38 10.30
C ALA A 423 -25.43 -21.65 9.05
N ASP A 424 -24.86 -22.85 8.99
CA ASP A 424 -24.15 -23.40 7.83
C ASP A 424 -25.12 -23.69 6.67
N THR A 425 -26.35 -24.13 6.97
CA THR A 425 -27.44 -24.31 5.99
C THR A 425 -28.79 -23.86 6.54
N ASP A 426 -29.79 -23.66 5.67
CA ASP A 426 -31.19 -23.38 6.04
C ASP A 426 -31.93 -24.60 6.66
N SER A 427 -31.20 -25.62 7.13
CA SER A 427 -31.79 -26.78 7.82
C SER A 427 -32.27 -26.41 9.22
N VAL A 428 -33.32 -27.08 9.69
CA VAL A 428 -33.87 -26.86 11.04
C VAL A 428 -32.82 -27.20 12.10
N GLU A 429 -31.99 -28.19 11.80
CA GLU A 429 -30.88 -28.67 12.60
C GLU A 429 -29.78 -27.60 12.75
N ASP A 430 -29.26 -27.04 11.65
CA ASP A 430 -28.22 -26.02 11.70
C ASP A 430 -28.75 -24.67 12.25
N LEU A 431 -30.02 -24.33 12.00
CA LEU A 431 -30.67 -23.15 12.59
C LEU A 431 -30.81 -23.25 14.11
N ALA A 432 -31.19 -24.43 14.63
CA ALA A 432 -31.25 -24.69 16.07
C ALA A 432 -29.85 -24.75 16.70
N ALA A 433 -28.87 -25.33 16.00
CA ALA A 433 -27.47 -25.33 16.42
C ALA A 433 -26.90 -23.91 16.53
N ALA A 434 -27.20 -23.03 15.56
CA ALA A 434 -26.79 -21.65 15.59
C ALA A 434 -27.46 -20.85 16.73
N GLU A 435 -28.74 -21.10 17.06
CA GLU A 435 -29.36 -20.47 18.24
C GLU A 435 -28.74 -20.97 19.55
N LEU A 436 -28.51 -22.26 19.73
CA LEU A 436 -27.82 -22.77 20.92
C LEU A 436 -26.40 -22.20 21.06
N MET A 437 -25.69 -22.00 19.95
CA MET A 437 -24.40 -21.31 19.97
C MET A 437 -24.53 -19.84 20.38
N ARG A 438 -25.48 -19.08 19.80
CA ARG A 438 -25.77 -17.69 20.22
C ARG A 438 -26.10 -17.62 21.72
N GLN A 439 -26.92 -18.55 22.22
CA GLN A 439 -27.28 -18.64 23.64
C GLN A 439 -26.10 -18.94 24.55
N ALA A 440 -25.18 -19.82 24.14
CA ALA A 440 -23.99 -20.14 24.94
C ALA A 440 -22.91 -19.06 24.92
N GLN A 441 -22.63 -18.49 23.73
CA GLN A 441 -21.53 -17.55 23.52
C GLN A 441 -21.83 -16.17 24.10
N TRP A 442 -23.09 -15.70 23.99
CA TRP A 442 -23.47 -14.37 24.50
C TRP A 442 -24.83 -14.30 25.20
N GLY A 443 -25.80 -15.14 24.81
CA GLY A 443 -27.16 -15.10 25.39
C GLY A 443 -27.18 -15.39 26.90
N ILE A 444 -26.28 -16.22 27.41
CA ILE A 444 -26.14 -16.52 28.84
C ILE A 444 -25.84 -15.25 29.68
N TYR A 445 -25.26 -14.21 29.08
CA TYR A 445 -25.01 -12.92 29.72
C TYR A 445 -26.04 -11.84 29.34
N ALA A 446 -26.57 -11.89 28.11
CA ALA A 446 -27.52 -10.89 27.60
C ALA A 446 -28.98 -11.15 28.03
N GLU A 447 -29.45 -12.40 27.97
CA GLU A 447 -30.84 -12.77 28.28
C GLU A 447 -31.26 -12.38 29.71
N PRO A 448 -30.41 -12.54 30.76
CA PRO A 448 -30.78 -12.13 32.11
C PRO A 448 -31.07 -10.63 32.26
N ILE A 449 -30.46 -9.80 31.42
CA ILE A 449 -30.51 -8.33 31.51
C ILE A 449 -31.54 -7.75 30.54
N PHE A 450 -31.55 -8.21 29.28
CA PHE A 450 -32.28 -7.57 28.18
C PHE A 450 -33.58 -8.28 27.75
N SER A 451 -33.84 -9.51 28.20
CA SER A 451 -35.11 -10.20 27.90
C SER A 451 -36.28 -9.66 28.71
N SER A 452 -37.52 -9.87 28.23
CA SER A 452 -38.75 -9.51 28.95
C SER A 452 -39.03 -10.41 30.16
N GLU A 453 -38.48 -11.63 30.19
CA GLU A 453 -38.67 -12.61 31.26
C GLU A 453 -37.58 -12.51 32.34
N GLY A 454 -36.31 -12.44 31.93
CA GLY A 454 -35.14 -12.44 32.81
C GLY A 454 -34.69 -13.85 33.21
N GLY A 455 -33.44 -13.97 33.68
CA GLY A 455 -32.76 -15.25 33.86
C GLY A 455 -32.08 -15.77 32.59
N PHE A 456 -31.53 -16.98 32.66
CA PHE A 456 -30.74 -17.58 31.57
C PHE A 456 -31.59 -18.02 30.36
N PRO A 457 -31.01 -18.06 29.14
CA PRO A 457 -31.72 -18.49 27.94
C PRO A 457 -32.19 -19.94 28.05
N LYS A 458 -33.46 -20.14 27.68
CA LYS A 458 -34.24 -21.32 28.05
C LYS A 458 -33.69 -22.61 27.45
N GLU A 459 -33.54 -22.67 26.14
CA GLU A 459 -33.18 -23.91 25.43
C GLU A 459 -31.80 -24.41 25.87
N PHE A 460 -30.85 -23.50 26.06
CA PHE A 460 -29.53 -23.82 26.61
C PHE A 460 -29.58 -24.24 28.10
N SER A 461 -30.42 -23.60 28.92
CA SER A 461 -30.61 -23.99 30.32
C SER A 461 -31.24 -25.39 30.47
N GLU A 462 -32.27 -25.69 29.68
CA GLU A 462 -32.89 -27.03 29.62
C GLU A 462 -31.88 -28.09 29.16
N ARG A 463 -31.04 -27.76 28.17
CA ARG A 463 -29.96 -28.62 27.67
C ARG A 463 -28.89 -28.92 28.73
N ILE A 464 -28.44 -27.92 29.49
CA ILE A 464 -27.45 -28.14 30.55
C ILE A 464 -28.08 -28.95 31.69
N ALA A 465 -29.35 -28.74 32.03
CA ALA A 465 -30.05 -29.54 33.03
C ALA A 465 -30.18 -31.01 32.60
N GLU A 466 -30.55 -31.27 31.33
CA GLU A 466 -30.59 -32.61 30.73
C GLU A 466 -29.23 -33.32 30.88
N LYS A 467 -28.14 -32.69 30.41
CA LYS A 467 -26.81 -33.28 30.44
C LYS A 467 -26.24 -33.42 31.86
N SER A 468 -26.53 -32.47 32.75
CA SER A 468 -26.14 -32.57 34.17
C SER A 468 -26.76 -33.80 34.83
N ALA A 469 -28.05 -34.08 34.56
CA ALA A 469 -28.71 -35.30 35.04
C ALA A 469 -28.13 -36.57 34.42
N GLN A 470 -27.83 -36.59 33.11
CA GLN A 470 -27.18 -37.72 32.43
C GLN A 470 -25.75 -37.98 32.98
N GLN A 471 -25.04 -36.93 33.37
CA GLN A 471 -23.70 -36.97 33.98
C GLN A 471 -23.73 -37.29 35.50
N GLY A 472 -24.91 -37.45 36.09
CA GLY A 472 -25.08 -37.85 37.49
C GLY A 472 -25.03 -36.71 38.53
N PHE A 473 -25.09 -35.45 38.12
CA PHE A 473 -25.22 -34.31 39.04
C PHE A 473 -26.62 -34.28 39.66
N SER A 474 -26.70 -33.95 40.95
CA SER A 474 -27.97 -33.86 41.71
C SER A 474 -28.81 -32.61 41.43
N ARG A 475 -28.31 -31.71 40.57
CA ARG A 475 -28.94 -30.48 40.07
C ARG A 475 -28.27 -30.07 38.76
N SER A 476 -28.85 -29.11 38.04
CA SER A 476 -28.17 -28.48 36.89
C SER A 476 -26.82 -27.88 37.29
N ARG A 477 -25.82 -28.00 36.42
CA ARG A 477 -24.54 -27.29 36.56
C ARG A 477 -24.67 -25.79 36.31
N LEU A 478 -25.67 -25.36 35.53
CA LEU A 478 -26.10 -23.97 35.43
C LEU A 478 -27.05 -23.65 36.60
N PRO A 479 -26.68 -22.77 37.56
CA PRO A 479 -27.55 -22.47 38.69
C PRO A 479 -28.74 -21.62 38.26
N GLU A 480 -29.96 -22.14 38.43
CA GLU A 480 -31.20 -21.40 38.12
C GLU A 480 -31.28 -20.07 38.90
N PHE A 481 -31.95 -19.08 38.31
CA PHE A 481 -32.33 -17.83 38.97
C PHE A 481 -33.63 -18.02 39.75
N THR A 482 -33.68 -17.53 41.00
CA THR A 482 -34.96 -17.30 41.68
C THR A 482 -35.72 -16.15 41.03
N GLU A 483 -37.03 -16.06 41.23
CA GLU A 483 -37.84 -14.98 40.65
C GLU A 483 -37.42 -13.59 41.15
N GLU A 484 -36.90 -13.50 42.38
CA GLU A 484 -36.29 -12.29 42.93
C GLU A 484 -35.02 -11.90 42.16
N GLU A 485 -34.12 -12.85 41.89
CA GLU A 485 -32.90 -12.60 41.10
C GLU A 485 -33.23 -12.24 39.64
N LYS A 486 -34.20 -12.91 39.00
CA LYS A 486 -34.67 -12.55 37.64
C LYS A 486 -35.21 -11.12 37.60
N THR A 487 -36.04 -10.76 38.58
CA THR A 487 -36.63 -9.42 38.71
C THR A 487 -35.57 -8.36 39.01
N PHE A 488 -34.49 -8.72 39.71
CA PHE A 488 -33.40 -7.81 40.04
C PHE A 488 -32.46 -7.53 38.86
N VAL A 489 -32.11 -8.55 38.06
CA VAL A 489 -31.17 -8.41 36.93
C VAL A 489 -31.85 -7.88 35.66
N LYS A 490 -33.12 -8.18 35.43
CA LYS A 490 -33.86 -7.69 34.26
C LYS A 490 -33.93 -6.17 34.22
N GLY A 491 -33.58 -5.60 33.07
CA GLY A 491 -33.55 -4.15 32.84
C GLY A 491 -32.38 -3.42 33.49
N SER A 492 -31.36 -4.13 33.98
CA SER A 492 -30.20 -3.53 34.66
C SER A 492 -29.12 -2.96 33.70
N ALA A 493 -29.55 -2.28 32.65
CA ALA A 493 -28.68 -1.56 31.71
C ALA A 493 -29.46 -0.46 30.94
N ASP A 494 -28.90 0.75 30.86
CA ASP A 494 -29.43 1.86 30.04
C ASP A 494 -29.15 1.68 28.53
N PHE A 495 -28.13 0.89 28.18
CA PHE A 495 -27.72 0.60 26.82
C PHE A 495 -27.02 -0.77 26.73
N PHE A 496 -27.01 -1.34 25.52
CA PHE A 496 -26.30 -2.55 25.17
C PHE A 496 -25.00 -2.15 24.45
N GLY A 497 -23.85 -2.34 25.12
CA GLY A 497 -22.53 -2.27 24.49
C GLY A 497 -22.25 -3.57 23.75
N VAL A 498 -21.97 -3.47 22.45
CA VAL A 498 -21.71 -4.60 21.57
C VAL A 498 -20.25 -4.54 21.12
N ASN A 499 -19.45 -5.49 21.57
CA ASN A 499 -18.19 -5.80 20.89
C ASN A 499 -18.52 -6.76 19.74
N HIS A 500 -18.00 -6.50 18.55
CA HIS A 500 -18.29 -7.32 17.38
C HIS A 500 -17.13 -7.26 16.41
N TYR A 501 -16.78 -8.41 15.82
CA TYR A 501 -15.62 -8.52 14.94
C TYR A 501 -15.87 -9.37 13.67
N THR A 502 -16.65 -10.46 13.73
CA THR A 502 -16.77 -11.44 12.63
C THR A 502 -18.08 -12.24 12.64
N THR A 503 -18.24 -13.09 11.61
CA THR A 503 -19.27 -14.14 11.50
C THR A 503 -18.62 -15.52 11.64
N VAL A 504 -19.27 -16.43 12.37
CA VAL A 504 -18.90 -17.83 12.53
C VAL A 504 -20.04 -18.69 11.97
N LYS A 505 -19.75 -19.63 11.07
CA LYS A 505 -20.70 -20.66 10.61
C LYS A 505 -20.84 -21.76 11.66
N VAL A 506 -22.06 -22.20 11.92
CA VAL A 506 -22.40 -23.24 12.91
C VAL A 506 -23.20 -24.36 12.24
N SER A 507 -22.82 -25.62 12.50
CA SER A 507 -23.55 -26.80 12.05
C SER A 507 -23.87 -27.78 13.18
N ALA A 508 -25.04 -28.40 13.10
CA ALA A 508 -25.45 -29.51 13.95
C ALA A 508 -24.64 -30.80 13.70
N THR A 509 -23.86 -30.89 12.61
CA THR A 509 -23.16 -32.12 12.20
C THR A 509 -21.73 -31.92 11.66
N LYS A 510 -21.47 -30.90 10.83
CA LYS A 510 -20.12 -30.63 10.30
C LYS A 510 -19.21 -30.02 11.37
N SER A 511 -17.89 -30.12 11.17
CA SER A 511 -16.86 -29.39 11.93
C SER A 511 -16.96 -29.50 13.47
N LYS A 512 -17.50 -30.61 14.00
CA LYS A 512 -17.53 -30.84 15.44
C LYS A 512 -16.14 -31.15 15.97
N GLN A 513 -15.70 -30.34 16.94
CA GLN A 513 -14.52 -30.61 17.74
C GLN A 513 -14.89 -31.54 18.91
N PHE A 514 -13.89 -32.19 19.51
CA PHE A 514 -14.06 -33.00 20.70
C PHE A 514 -13.75 -32.16 21.94
N PHE A 515 -14.77 -31.88 22.75
CA PHE A 515 -14.65 -31.15 24.01
C PHE A 515 -14.64 -32.10 25.20
N SER A 516 -13.99 -31.73 26.30
CA SER A 516 -14.06 -32.45 27.56
C SER A 516 -15.50 -32.43 28.11
N ALA A 517 -16.00 -33.56 28.61
CA ALA A 517 -17.32 -33.62 29.24
C ALA A 517 -17.16 -33.73 30.77
N PRO A 518 -17.78 -32.84 31.58
CA PRO A 518 -18.61 -31.70 31.19
C PRO A 518 -17.80 -30.46 30.77
N SER A 519 -18.33 -29.70 29.80
CA SER A 519 -17.89 -28.34 29.40
C SER A 519 -19.07 -27.60 28.78
N MET A 520 -18.99 -26.27 28.69
CA MET A 520 -19.96 -25.44 27.95
C MET A 520 -20.06 -25.89 26.49
N MET A 521 -18.94 -26.17 25.84
CA MET A 521 -18.92 -26.55 24.42
C MET A 521 -19.38 -28.00 24.18
N ASP A 522 -19.14 -28.92 25.12
CA ASP A 522 -19.85 -30.21 25.15
C ASP A 522 -21.36 -29.99 25.32
N ASP A 523 -21.82 -29.12 26.22
CA ASP A 523 -23.25 -28.90 26.46
C ASP A 523 -24.00 -28.43 25.21
N VAL A 524 -23.40 -27.52 24.44
CA VAL A 524 -23.91 -27.11 23.11
C VAL A 524 -23.88 -28.28 22.11
N ASN A 525 -22.75 -28.99 21.99
CA ASN A 525 -22.54 -30.10 21.04
C ASN A 525 -22.88 -29.73 19.59
N VAL A 526 -22.24 -28.67 19.07
CA VAL A 526 -22.30 -28.26 17.65
C VAL A 526 -20.89 -28.11 17.12
N GLY A 527 -20.74 -28.05 15.81
CA GLY A 527 -19.49 -27.67 15.17
C GLY A 527 -19.54 -26.24 14.67
N SER A 528 -18.39 -25.58 14.63
CA SER A 528 -18.28 -24.19 14.20
C SER A 528 -16.98 -23.95 13.45
N TYR A 529 -17.02 -23.10 12.44
CA TYR A 529 -15.85 -22.68 11.67
C TYR A 529 -16.07 -21.27 11.10
N ILE A 530 -14.99 -20.59 10.74
CA ILE A 530 -15.05 -19.34 9.98
C ILE A 530 -14.73 -19.68 8.52
N PRO A 531 -15.50 -19.20 7.53
CA PRO A 531 -15.26 -19.50 6.12
C PRO A 531 -13.82 -19.23 5.67
N GLU A 532 -13.25 -20.12 4.87
CA GLU A 532 -11.85 -20.03 4.42
C GLU A 532 -11.67 -18.87 3.43
N GLU A 533 -12.70 -18.59 2.63
CA GLU A 533 -12.76 -17.55 1.60
C GLU A 533 -12.87 -16.12 2.13
N TYR A 534 -13.14 -15.92 3.42
CA TYR A 534 -13.10 -14.58 4.02
C TYR A 534 -11.63 -14.13 4.19
N PRO A 535 -11.30 -12.85 3.91
CA PRO A 535 -9.99 -12.28 4.21
C PRO A 535 -9.62 -12.49 5.68
N ALA A 536 -8.37 -12.87 5.95
CA ALA A 536 -7.87 -13.14 7.29
C ALA A 536 -7.01 -11.98 7.82
N SER A 537 -7.09 -11.75 9.13
CA SER A 537 -6.21 -10.83 9.86
C SER A 537 -4.96 -11.58 10.37
N ALA A 538 -4.14 -10.91 11.19
CA ALA A 538 -3.05 -11.56 11.93
C ALA A 538 -3.56 -12.55 13.00
N SER A 539 -4.75 -12.33 13.57
CA SER A 539 -5.31 -13.18 14.63
C SER A 539 -6.20 -14.29 14.04
N PRO A 540 -5.96 -15.59 14.33
CA PRO A 540 -6.62 -16.71 13.62
C PRO A 540 -8.15 -16.76 13.70
N TRP A 541 -8.73 -16.15 14.73
CA TRP A 541 -10.18 -16.07 14.95
C TRP A 541 -10.86 -14.90 14.21
N LEU A 542 -10.08 -13.98 13.65
CA LEU A 542 -10.58 -12.72 13.09
C LEU A 542 -10.44 -12.68 11.56
N LYS A 543 -11.60 -12.53 10.90
CA LYS A 543 -11.76 -12.46 9.45
C LYS A 543 -12.77 -11.38 9.05
N LEU A 544 -12.63 -10.85 7.83
CA LEU A 544 -13.56 -9.87 7.28
C LEU A 544 -14.82 -10.58 6.79
N ALA A 545 -15.79 -10.75 7.70
CA ALA A 545 -17.11 -11.27 7.38
C ALA A 545 -18.02 -10.17 6.76
N PRO A 546 -18.57 -10.37 5.56
CA PRO A 546 -19.43 -9.37 4.94
C PRO A 546 -20.67 -9.05 5.78
N ASN A 547 -20.88 -7.76 6.07
CA ASN A 547 -22.09 -7.22 6.71
C ASN A 547 -22.43 -7.80 8.11
N SER A 548 -21.45 -8.36 8.83
CA SER A 548 -21.69 -9.10 10.09
C SER A 548 -22.30 -8.27 11.22
N ILE A 549 -21.93 -6.98 11.34
CA ILE A 549 -22.48 -6.04 12.35
C ILE A 549 -23.99 -5.90 12.18
N TYR A 550 -24.47 -5.72 10.95
CA TYR A 550 -25.91 -5.63 10.64
C TYR A 550 -26.66 -6.88 11.08
N HIS A 551 -26.14 -8.07 10.77
CA HIS A 551 -26.82 -9.33 11.10
C HIS A 551 -26.92 -9.54 12.63
N ALA A 552 -25.85 -9.24 13.37
CA ALA A 552 -25.88 -9.25 14.83
C ALA A 552 -26.84 -8.20 15.41
N LEU A 553 -26.75 -6.93 14.99
CA LEU A 553 -27.58 -5.85 15.52
C LEU A 553 -29.07 -6.00 15.18
N ILE A 554 -29.43 -6.52 14.01
CA ILE A 554 -30.83 -6.81 13.66
C ILE A 554 -31.40 -7.94 14.53
N HIS A 555 -30.64 -9.02 14.73
CA HIS A 555 -31.06 -10.09 15.63
C HIS A 555 -31.25 -9.60 17.08
N LEU A 556 -30.33 -8.80 17.61
CA LEU A 556 -30.47 -8.20 18.95
C LEU A 556 -31.65 -7.21 19.02
N LYS A 557 -31.87 -6.40 17.98
CA LYS A 557 -32.99 -5.46 17.88
C LYS A 557 -34.33 -6.19 17.96
N GLU A 558 -34.46 -7.29 17.22
CA GLU A 558 -35.69 -8.11 17.20
C GLU A 558 -35.88 -8.90 18.49
N LYS A 559 -34.82 -9.51 19.04
CA LYS A 559 -34.88 -10.34 20.26
C LYS A 559 -35.13 -9.52 21.54
N TYR A 560 -34.55 -8.33 21.65
CA TYR A 560 -34.58 -7.51 22.87
C TYR A 560 -35.38 -6.19 22.74
N ASN A 561 -36.32 -6.12 21.78
CA ASN A 561 -37.22 -4.98 21.60
C ASN A 561 -36.48 -3.63 21.39
N SER A 562 -35.44 -3.64 20.55
CA SER A 562 -34.68 -2.48 20.08
C SER A 562 -34.13 -1.55 21.19
N PRO A 563 -33.23 -2.03 22.07
CA PRO A 563 -32.56 -1.20 23.06
C PRO A 563 -31.64 -0.16 22.39
N THR A 564 -31.09 0.77 23.19
CA THR A 564 -30.01 1.65 22.74
C THR A 564 -28.72 0.85 22.57
N PHE A 565 -28.12 0.87 21.38
CA PHE A 565 -26.88 0.16 21.08
C PHE A 565 -25.69 1.13 20.94
N TYR A 566 -24.51 0.66 21.33
CA TYR A 566 -23.23 1.20 20.91
C TYR A 566 -22.36 0.04 20.42
N ILE A 567 -21.64 0.21 19.30
CA ILE A 567 -20.48 -0.65 19.02
C ILE A 567 -19.36 -0.15 19.94
N THR A 568 -19.01 -0.94 20.93
CA THR A 568 -18.04 -0.59 21.99
C THR A 568 -16.62 -1.07 21.68
N GLU A 569 -16.49 -2.04 20.77
CA GLU A 569 -15.25 -2.42 20.08
C GLU A 569 -15.58 -3.02 18.70
N ASN A 570 -14.76 -2.65 17.71
CA ASN A 570 -14.66 -3.30 16.41
C ASN A 570 -13.28 -2.96 15.81
N GLY A 571 -12.51 -3.96 15.37
CA GLY A 571 -11.07 -3.80 15.10
C GLY A 571 -10.50 -4.83 14.12
N TRP A 572 -9.25 -4.60 13.70
CA TRP A 572 -8.50 -5.49 12.80
C TRP A 572 -7.03 -5.62 13.23
N SER A 573 -6.50 -6.84 13.30
CA SER A 573 -5.10 -7.08 13.66
C SER A 573 -4.20 -7.24 12.44
N THR A 574 -3.02 -6.62 12.51
CA THR A 574 -1.91 -6.77 11.56
C THR A 574 -0.68 -7.30 12.31
N TYR A 575 0.26 -7.93 11.61
CA TYR A 575 1.53 -8.32 12.20
C TYR A 575 2.41 -7.08 12.47
N PRO A 576 3.44 -7.15 13.34
CA PRO A 576 4.18 -5.97 13.78
C PRO A 576 5.07 -5.38 12.67
N ASP A 577 5.50 -6.24 11.74
CA ASP A 577 6.29 -5.93 10.55
C ASP A 577 5.47 -5.32 9.40
N SER A 578 4.13 -5.37 9.48
CA SER A 578 3.22 -4.71 8.52
C SER A 578 3.35 -3.17 8.56
N GLY A 579 4.01 -2.61 9.57
CA GLY A 579 4.38 -1.20 9.64
C GLY A 579 3.18 -0.26 9.80
N LEU A 580 3.12 0.76 8.94
CA LEU A 580 2.10 1.82 9.00
C LEU A 580 1.01 1.73 7.92
N ILE A 581 1.30 1.10 6.78
CA ILE A 581 0.39 1.00 5.62
C ILE A 581 -0.54 -0.20 5.84
N ASP A 582 -1.73 0.05 6.38
CA ASP A 582 -2.69 -0.96 6.82
C ASP A 582 -3.98 -0.94 5.98
N ASP A 583 -3.81 -1.21 4.68
CA ASP A 583 -4.91 -1.20 3.70
C ASP A 583 -5.93 -2.33 3.90
N ASP A 584 -5.52 -3.42 4.54
CA ASP A 584 -6.42 -4.47 5.03
C ASP A 584 -7.30 -3.98 6.19
N ARG A 585 -6.72 -3.26 7.17
CA ARG A 585 -7.47 -2.59 8.25
C ARG A 585 -8.42 -1.53 7.70
N ILE A 586 -8.01 -0.76 6.70
CA ILE A 586 -8.90 0.19 5.98
C ILE A 586 -10.05 -0.56 5.29
N THR A 587 -9.76 -1.67 4.61
CA THR A 587 -10.77 -2.46 3.90
C THR A 587 -11.79 -3.05 4.88
N TYR A 588 -11.32 -3.57 6.02
CA TYR A 588 -12.15 -4.02 7.13
C TYR A 588 -13.04 -2.90 7.66
N TYR A 589 -12.47 -1.75 8.03
CA TYR A 589 -13.24 -0.64 8.59
C TYR A 589 -14.26 -0.05 7.61
N ARG A 590 -13.91 0.13 6.33
CA ARG A 590 -14.85 0.55 5.30
C ARG A 590 -16.06 -0.42 5.21
N ALA A 591 -15.83 -1.72 5.29
CA ALA A 591 -16.91 -2.73 5.32
C ALA A 591 -17.74 -2.70 6.62
N ALA A 592 -17.08 -2.55 7.77
CA ALA A 592 -17.75 -2.46 9.08
C ALA A 592 -18.66 -1.22 9.17
N TRP A 593 -18.18 -0.05 8.72
CA TRP A 593 -18.96 1.19 8.72
C TRP A 593 -20.14 1.14 7.74
N GLU A 594 -20.00 0.50 6.56
CA GLU A 594 -21.14 0.26 5.67
C GLU A 594 -22.20 -0.63 6.32
N SER A 595 -21.78 -1.61 7.13
CA SER A 595 -22.69 -2.48 7.89
C SER A 595 -23.38 -1.75 9.05
N ALA A 596 -22.67 -0.84 9.73
CA ALA A 596 -23.28 0.06 10.71
C ALA A 596 -24.29 1.03 10.07
N LEU A 597 -24.01 1.55 8.85
CA LEU A 597 -24.98 2.33 8.07
C LEU A 597 -26.19 1.48 7.65
N ASN A 598 -25.99 0.22 7.23
CA ASN A 598 -27.11 -0.70 6.96
C ASN A 598 -27.99 -0.90 8.20
N ALA A 599 -27.41 -0.98 9.40
CA ALA A 599 -28.14 -1.13 10.66
C ALA A 599 -28.95 0.14 11.00
N LEU A 600 -28.37 1.32 10.80
CA LEU A 600 -29.05 2.61 10.94
C LEU A 600 -30.20 2.77 9.93
N ASP A 601 -29.97 2.45 8.66
CA ASP A 601 -30.98 2.49 7.58
C ASP A 601 -32.16 1.53 7.88
N ALA A 602 -31.90 0.39 8.51
CA ALA A 602 -32.91 -0.55 9.01
C ALA A 602 -33.48 -0.19 10.38
N GLY A 603 -33.18 1.01 10.91
CA GLY A 603 -33.75 1.54 12.14
C GLY A 603 -33.34 0.80 13.41
N VAL A 604 -32.09 0.33 13.50
CA VAL A 604 -31.45 0.00 14.80
C VAL A 604 -31.15 1.31 15.53
N ASN A 605 -31.44 1.38 16.84
CA ASN A 605 -31.11 2.53 17.69
C ASN A 605 -29.61 2.55 18.08
N LEU A 606 -28.74 2.57 17.08
CA LEU A 606 -27.29 2.62 17.24
C LEU A 606 -26.83 4.07 17.44
N LYS A 607 -26.10 4.35 18.53
CA LYS A 607 -25.71 5.70 18.95
C LYS A 607 -24.22 6.01 18.86
N GLY A 608 -23.38 5.01 18.64
CA GLY A 608 -21.96 5.25 18.40
C GLY A 608 -21.18 4.01 18.02
N TYR A 609 -19.92 4.25 17.66
CA TYR A 609 -18.96 3.25 17.22
C TYR A 609 -17.57 3.58 17.77
N MET A 610 -17.00 2.64 18.52
CA MET A 610 -15.66 2.72 19.11
C MET A 610 -14.71 1.76 18.39
N VAL A 611 -13.62 2.26 17.84
CA VAL A 611 -12.62 1.44 17.15
C VAL A 611 -11.69 0.72 18.14
N TRP A 612 -11.40 -0.56 17.90
CA TRP A 612 -10.35 -1.29 18.59
C TRP A 612 -9.08 -1.33 17.72
N SER A 613 -7.98 -0.65 18.06
CA SER A 613 -7.72 0.17 19.26
C SER A 613 -7.18 1.57 18.91
N LEU A 614 -7.15 2.50 19.87
CA LEU A 614 -6.54 3.83 19.65
C LEU A 614 -5.04 3.72 19.29
N LEU A 615 -4.32 2.85 19.98
CA LEU A 615 -2.90 2.56 19.81
C LEU A 615 -2.65 1.06 19.94
N ASP A 616 -1.53 0.57 19.41
CA ASP A 616 -1.05 -0.78 19.71
C ASP A 616 -0.90 -0.95 21.23
N ASN A 617 -1.15 -2.18 21.68
CA ASN A 617 -1.25 -2.52 23.09
C ASN A 617 -0.66 -3.94 23.32
N MET A 618 -0.67 -4.42 24.56
CA MET A 618 -0.40 -5.82 24.88
C MET A 618 -1.67 -6.67 24.71
N GLU A 619 -1.76 -7.47 23.65
CA GLU A 619 -2.96 -8.21 23.24
C GLU A 619 -3.03 -9.60 23.90
N TRP A 620 -3.06 -9.58 25.23
CA TRP A 620 -3.33 -10.72 26.11
C TRP A 620 -2.35 -11.90 25.95
N LEU A 621 -2.79 -13.02 25.35
CA LEU A 621 -1.91 -14.19 25.10
C LEU A 621 -1.20 -14.10 23.74
N GLU A 622 -1.66 -13.26 22.80
CA GLU A 622 -0.98 -13.00 21.53
C GLU A 622 0.21 -12.01 21.72
N GLY A 623 0.37 -11.42 22.92
CA GLY A 623 1.49 -10.56 23.27
C GLY A 623 1.47 -9.26 22.47
N TYR A 624 2.61 -8.88 21.88
CA TYR A 624 2.70 -7.76 20.94
C TYR A 624 2.68 -8.20 19.46
N ILE A 625 2.33 -9.47 19.17
CA ILE A 625 2.28 -10.01 17.80
C ILE A 625 1.07 -9.47 17.02
N ALA A 626 -0.09 -9.35 17.67
CA ALA A 626 -1.31 -8.84 17.07
C ALA A 626 -1.47 -7.34 17.32
N CYS A 627 -1.01 -6.51 16.38
CA CYS A 627 -1.16 -5.06 16.45
C CYS A 627 -2.56 -4.65 16.00
N PHE A 628 -3.38 -4.03 16.87
CA PHE A 628 -4.73 -3.54 16.56
C PHE A 628 -4.82 -2.01 16.35
N GLY A 629 -3.76 -1.27 16.63
CA GLY A 629 -3.81 0.18 16.78
C GLY A 629 -4.01 0.98 15.51
N LEU A 630 -4.86 2.01 15.60
CA LEU A 630 -4.83 3.15 14.69
C LEU A 630 -3.48 3.88 14.75
N TYR A 631 -2.78 3.83 15.89
CA TYR A 631 -1.39 4.29 16.03
C TYR A 631 -0.46 3.12 16.37
N GLN A 632 0.63 2.96 15.62
CA GLN A 632 1.72 2.05 15.96
C GLN A 632 2.47 2.56 17.20
N VAL A 633 2.80 1.67 18.13
CA VAL A 633 3.72 1.95 19.26
C VAL A 633 5.09 1.33 18.99
N ASP A 634 6.16 2.07 19.28
CA ASP A 634 7.51 1.50 19.36
C ASP A 634 7.76 0.97 20.79
N TYR A 635 7.91 -0.36 20.94
CA TYR A 635 8.16 -1.02 22.23
C TYR A 635 9.66 -1.13 22.59
N GLN A 636 10.56 -0.76 21.68
CA GLN A 636 12.00 -0.68 21.96
C GLN A 636 12.39 0.73 22.42
N ASP A 637 11.70 1.76 21.94
CA ASP A 637 11.76 3.13 22.47
C ASP A 637 11.25 3.19 23.92
N PRO A 638 12.08 3.64 24.90
CA PRO A 638 11.63 3.88 26.27
C PRO A 638 10.51 4.93 26.39
N ALA A 639 10.38 5.85 25.42
CA ALA A 639 9.31 6.84 25.40
C ALA A 639 8.01 6.34 24.73
N ARG A 640 7.97 5.08 24.28
CA ARG A 640 6.81 4.43 23.65
C ARG A 640 6.17 5.28 22.56
N THR A 641 6.99 5.82 21.64
CA THR A 641 6.55 6.73 20.58
C THR A 641 5.39 6.14 19.77
N ARG A 642 4.29 6.91 19.67
CA ARG A 642 3.08 6.51 18.93
C ARG A 642 2.99 7.23 17.58
N THR A 643 2.84 6.50 16.47
CA THR A 643 2.68 7.06 15.11
C THR A 643 1.41 6.58 14.41
N ALA A 644 0.66 7.49 13.78
CA ALA A 644 -0.56 7.17 13.06
C ALA A 644 -0.34 6.19 11.88
N ARG A 645 -1.20 5.17 11.77
CA ARG A 645 -1.36 4.28 10.61
C ARG A 645 -2.38 4.84 9.60
N LYS A 646 -2.54 4.20 8.44
CA LYS A 646 -3.33 4.72 7.30
C LYS A 646 -4.81 4.79 7.69
N SER A 647 -5.26 3.76 8.40
CA SER A 647 -6.53 3.67 9.11
C SER A 647 -6.84 4.89 9.99
N ALA A 648 -5.87 5.48 10.70
CA ALA A 648 -6.09 6.68 11.52
C ALA A 648 -6.52 7.89 10.68
N PHE A 649 -5.87 8.12 9.53
CA PHE A 649 -6.22 9.23 8.64
C PHE A 649 -7.54 8.99 7.91
N VAL A 650 -7.82 7.75 7.49
CA VAL A 650 -9.13 7.37 6.92
C VAL A 650 -10.26 7.52 7.95
N TYR A 651 -10.02 7.14 9.21
CA TYR A 651 -10.98 7.29 10.29
C TYR A 651 -11.22 8.77 10.67
N LYS A 652 -10.15 9.57 10.76
CA LYS A 652 -10.24 11.04 10.87
C LYS A 652 -11.06 11.66 9.73
N HIS A 653 -10.90 11.16 8.50
CA HIS A 653 -11.72 11.61 7.36
C HIS A 653 -13.19 11.22 7.51
N LEU A 654 -13.48 10.00 7.97
CA LEU A 654 -14.83 9.55 8.29
C LEU A 654 -15.49 10.45 9.35
N ILE A 655 -14.84 10.69 10.50
CA ILE A 655 -15.42 11.49 11.59
C ILE A 655 -15.69 12.92 11.13
N LYS A 656 -14.70 13.55 10.49
CA LYS A 656 -14.81 14.94 10.01
C LYS A 656 -15.98 15.13 9.03
N ASN A 657 -16.21 14.19 8.14
CA ASN A 657 -17.19 14.33 7.06
C ASN A 657 -18.52 13.58 7.33
N ARG A 658 -18.55 12.67 8.30
CA ARG A 658 -19.65 11.75 8.63
C ARG A 658 -20.12 10.87 7.45
N TYR A 659 -19.28 10.61 6.44
CA TYR A 659 -19.59 9.70 5.32
C TYR A 659 -18.36 8.86 4.93
N ILE A 660 -18.57 7.66 4.41
CA ILE A 660 -17.50 6.75 3.97
C ILE A 660 -17.03 7.17 2.59
N ASP A 661 -15.76 7.52 2.48
CA ASP A 661 -15.11 7.87 1.22
C ASP A 661 -14.16 6.75 0.80
N TYR A 662 -14.35 6.21 -0.40
CA TYR A 662 -13.53 5.15 -0.98
C TYR A 662 -12.38 5.71 -1.83
N GLU A 663 -12.58 6.88 -2.43
CA GLU A 663 -11.57 7.58 -3.25
C GLU A 663 -10.65 8.47 -2.38
N TYR A 664 -11.04 8.75 -1.13
CA TYR A 664 -10.13 9.34 -0.15
C TYR A 664 -8.98 8.37 0.16
N GLU A 665 -7.82 8.67 -0.41
CA GLU A 665 -6.55 8.18 0.05
C GLU A 665 -5.87 9.26 0.91
N PRO A 666 -5.41 8.95 2.14
CA PRO A 666 -4.66 9.92 2.92
C PRO A 666 -3.30 10.13 2.28
N LYS A 667 -2.95 11.38 1.96
CA LYS A 667 -1.64 11.80 1.43
C LYS A 667 -0.46 11.54 2.40
N VAL A 668 -0.71 10.87 3.53
CA VAL A 668 0.00 11.03 4.80
C VAL A 668 0.39 9.69 5.42
N ILE A 669 0.69 8.68 4.61
CA ILE A 669 1.78 7.75 4.98
C ILE A 669 2.74 7.64 3.82
N THR A 670 3.89 8.27 3.99
CA THR A 670 5.07 7.48 4.42
C THR A 670 5.88 8.36 5.39
N ARG A 671 6.63 7.74 6.33
CA ARG A 671 6.83 8.33 7.68
C ARG A 671 7.69 9.60 7.65
N LEU A 672 7.30 10.60 8.45
CA LEU A 672 8.07 11.84 8.60
C LEU A 672 9.49 11.61 9.14
N VAL A 673 10.44 12.43 8.66
CA VAL A 673 11.82 12.60 9.18
C VAL A 673 12.74 11.37 9.08
N ALA A 674 12.71 10.65 7.96
CA ALA A 674 13.94 10.04 7.46
C ALA A 674 14.83 11.15 6.87
N THR A 675 15.63 11.82 7.72
CA THR A 675 16.52 12.91 7.29
C THR A 675 17.86 12.41 6.78
N PHE A 676 18.26 12.87 5.58
CA PHE A 676 19.68 12.90 5.22
C PHE A 676 20.43 13.73 6.30
N PRO A 677 21.44 13.16 6.97
CA PRO A 677 21.91 13.67 8.26
C PRO A 677 22.60 15.03 8.17
N VAL A 678 21.95 16.04 8.73
CA VAL A 678 22.58 17.31 9.12
C VAL A 678 23.40 17.04 10.39
N ILE A 679 24.70 16.78 10.25
CA ILE A 679 25.59 16.56 11.39
C ILE A 679 25.74 17.87 12.18
N ALA A 680 25.09 17.94 13.34
CA ALA A 680 25.13 19.11 14.21
C ALA A 680 26.54 19.35 14.80
N ARG A 681 26.98 20.61 14.81
CA ARG A 681 28.29 21.03 15.36
C ARG A 681 28.40 20.85 16.88
N GLN A 682 29.16 19.85 17.34
CA GLN A 682 29.90 19.81 18.62
C GLN A 682 31.06 18.81 18.48
N TYR A 683 32.31 19.02 18.91
CA TYR A 683 33.05 20.17 19.45
C TYR A 683 34.56 19.95 19.11
N GLY A 684 35.39 21.01 19.04
CA GLY A 684 36.85 20.87 19.31
C GLY A 684 37.85 21.13 18.17
N ASN A 685 38.33 22.37 18.11
CA ASN A 685 39.69 22.81 17.69
C ASN A 685 40.62 21.87 16.88
N SER A 686 40.69 22.06 15.56
CA SER A 686 41.96 22.33 14.85
C SER A 686 41.69 22.76 13.40
N VAL A 687 42.69 23.31 12.70
CA VAL A 687 42.52 23.94 11.38
C VAL A 687 42.99 23.01 10.27
N GLY A 688 42.08 22.64 9.37
CA GLY A 688 42.36 21.89 8.14
C GLY A 688 41.09 21.76 7.31
N SER A 689 40.94 22.60 6.28
CA SER A 689 39.73 22.62 5.44
C SER A 689 39.85 21.65 4.27
N LEU A 690 39.15 20.51 4.34
CA LEU A 690 38.77 19.66 3.20
C LEU A 690 37.68 18.67 3.63
N MET A 691 36.59 18.58 2.85
CA MET A 691 35.43 17.67 2.99
C MET A 691 34.72 17.63 4.36
N THR A 692 33.57 18.30 4.48
CA THR A 692 32.67 18.25 5.64
C THR A 692 31.27 17.73 5.31
N SER A 693 31.04 16.45 5.58
CA SER A 693 29.80 15.90 6.15
C SER A 693 28.42 16.48 5.71
N SER A 694 27.84 15.92 4.65
CA SER A 694 26.43 15.51 4.57
C SER A 694 26.21 14.64 3.34
N SER A 695 25.06 13.97 3.22
CA SER A 695 24.65 13.36 1.95
C SER A 695 24.12 14.44 0.99
N GLU A 696 24.79 14.59 -0.15
CA GLU A 696 24.50 15.64 -1.14
C GLU A 696 23.50 15.13 -2.21
N PRO A 697 22.31 15.74 -2.35
CA PRO A 697 21.38 15.48 -3.44
C PRO A 697 21.76 16.28 -4.70
N ALA A 698 21.67 15.61 -5.84
CA ALA A 698 22.14 16.06 -7.13
C ALA A 698 21.25 15.53 -8.28
N THR A 699 21.44 16.03 -9.49
CA THR A 699 20.89 15.37 -10.69
C THR A 699 22.02 14.92 -11.61
N ALA A 700 21.70 13.97 -12.48
CA ALA A 700 22.56 13.50 -13.53
C ALA A 700 21.91 13.74 -14.90
N ALA A 701 22.67 14.30 -15.85
CA ALA A 701 22.42 14.16 -17.28
C ALA A 701 23.67 14.61 -18.07
N TYR A 702 24.01 13.86 -19.13
CA TYR A 702 24.00 14.38 -20.50
C TYR A 702 24.33 13.25 -21.49
N GLN A 703 23.29 12.58 -21.98
CA GLN A 703 23.36 11.77 -23.19
C GLN A 703 23.11 12.69 -24.39
N ILE A 704 24.21 13.07 -25.07
CA ILE A 704 24.28 13.96 -26.24
C ILE A 704 23.85 15.41 -25.95
N GLU A 705 24.79 16.36 -26.05
CA GLU A 705 24.56 17.79 -25.75
C GLU A 705 23.88 18.57 -26.89
N GLY A 706 23.72 17.93 -28.05
CA GLY A 706 23.43 18.58 -29.33
C GLY A 706 24.69 19.08 -30.03
N ALA A 707 24.48 19.93 -31.06
CA ALA A 707 25.53 20.60 -31.82
C ALA A 707 26.62 19.64 -32.34
N TRP A 708 26.20 18.53 -32.98
CA TRP A 708 27.07 17.37 -33.30
C TRP A 708 28.25 17.68 -34.24
N ASN A 709 28.09 18.68 -35.12
CA ASN A 709 29.06 19.09 -36.14
C ASN A 709 29.56 20.53 -35.96
N GLU A 710 29.32 21.11 -34.78
CA GLU A 710 29.77 22.46 -34.42
C GLU A 710 31.06 22.43 -33.59
N ASP A 711 31.60 23.61 -33.30
CA ASP A 711 32.81 23.91 -32.51
C ASP A 711 34.15 23.31 -32.98
N GLY A 712 34.13 22.23 -33.76
CA GLY A 712 35.27 21.37 -34.05
C GLY A 712 35.09 19.90 -33.62
N LYS A 713 33.94 19.51 -33.04
CA LYS A 713 33.63 18.14 -32.60
C LYS A 713 33.93 17.10 -33.68
N GLY A 714 34.55 16.00 -33.26
CA GLY A 714 34.78 14.82 -34.09
C GLY A 714 33.59 13.86 -34.09
N GLU A 715 33.49 13.09 -35.18
CA GLU A 715 32.60 11.93 -35.28
C GLU A 715 32.94 10.91 -34.19
N ASN A 716 31.97 10.55 -33.36
CA ASN A 716 32.06 9.42 -32.43
C ASN A 716 31.31 8.18 -32.94
N ILE A 717 31.47 7.05 -32.23
CA ILE A 717 30.86 5.77 -32.61
C ILE A 717 29.33 5.80 -32.76
N TRP A 718 28.61 6.64 -32.00
CA TRP A 718 27.17 6.81 -32.16
C TRP A 718 26.80 7.71 -33.32
N ASP A 719 27.51 8.83 -33.53
CA ASP A 719 27.31 9.72 -34.69
C ASP A 719 27.39 8.88 -35.99
N ARG A 720 28.45 8.06 -36.14
CA ARG A 720 28.60 7.17 -37.29
C ARG A 720 27.47 6.13 -37.37
N LEU A 721 27.09 5.52 -36.25
CA LEU A 721 26.07 4.46 -36.23
C LEU A 721 24.70 4.95 -36.71
N VAL A 722 24.22 6.07 -36.19
CA VAL A 722 22.88 6.59 -36.51
C VAL A 722 22.82 7.19 -37.92
N HIS A 723 23.91 7.81 -38.40
CA HIS A 723 23.97 8.32 -39.78
C HIS A 723 24.16 7.22 -40.82
N THR A 724 24.85 6.11 -40.50
CA THR A 724 25.03 4.98 -41.44
C THR A 724 23.90 3.94 -41.39
N ASN A 725 23.16 3.85 -40.28
CA ASN A 725 21.99 3.00 -40.13
C ASN A 725 20.85 3.74 -39.40
N PRO A 726 20.16 4.69 -40.06
CA PRO A 726 19.09 5.49 -39.44
C PRO A 726 17.85 4.67 -39.01
N THR A 727 17.79 3.38 -39.38
CA THR A 727 16.75 2.44 -38.93
C THR A 727 17.12 1.67 -37.65
N ILE A 728 18.24 2.00 -36.98
CA ILE A 728 18.68 1.30 -35.76
C ILE A 728 18.07 1.87 -34.46
N VAL A 729 17.67 3.14 -34.48
CA VAL A 729 16.98 3.80 -33.36
C VAL A 729 15.47 3.65 -33.55
N GLN A 730 14.75 3.33 -32.49
CA GLN A 730 13.33 2.96 -32.54
C GLN A 730 12.40 4.07 -33.09
N ASP A 731 12.74 5.34 -32.88
CA ASP A 731 12.00 6.51 -33.39
C ASP A 731 12.63 7.14 -34.65
N LEU A 732 13.66 6.51 -35.22
CA LEU A 732 14.44 6.98 -36.39
C LEU A 732 15.21 8.30 -36.18
N THR A 733 15.42 8.74 -34.94
CA THR A 733 16.18 9.97 -34.66
C THR A 733 17.69 9.74 -34.55
N THR A 734 18.46 10.82 -34.75
CA THR A 734 19.93 10.80 -34.84
C THR A 734 20.65 11.43 -33.65
N GLY A 735 19.96 12.01 -32.67
CA GLY A 735 20.58 12.72 -31.55
C GLY A 735 21.27 14.05 -31.89
N ASP A 736 21.49 14.37 -33.18
CA ASP A 736 22.24 15.52 -33.72
C ASP A 736 22.08 16.87 -32.98
N VAL A 737 20.84 17.15 -32.54
CA VAL A 737 20.44 18.37 -31.82
C VAL A 737 20.12 18.09 -30.34
N ALA A 738 19.69 16.87 -30.00
CA ALA A 738 19.26 16.48 -28.66
C ALA A 738 18.38 17.54 -27.96
N ALA A 739 18.61 17.80 -26.67
CA ALA A 739 18.04 18.91 -25.91
C ALA A 739 18.76 20.27 -26.15
N ASP A 740 19.76 20.32 -27.04
CA ASP A 740 20.56 21.49 -27.42
C ASP A 740 21.19 22.25 -26.23
N SER A 741 21.67 21.51 -25.23
CA SER A 741 22.31 22.09 -24.05
C SER A 741 23.68 22.68 -24.34
N TYR A 742 24.31 22.35 -25.48
CA TYR A 742 25.49 23.08 -25.98
C TYR A 742 25.23 24.59 -26.09
N HIS A 743 24.06 24.99 -26.62
CA HIS A 743 23.63 26.39 -26.65
C HIS A 743 22.94 26.85 -25.35
N ASN A 744 22.20 25.95 -24.71
CA ASN A 744 21.27 26.30 -23.61
C ASN A 744 21.82 26.09 -22.19
N TYR A 745 23.09 25.70 -22.02
CA TYR A 745 23.70 25.33 -20.73
C TYR A 745 23.43 26.32 -19.58
N LYS A 746 23.33 27.62 -19.87
CA LYS A 746 23.01 28.64 -18.84
C LYS A 746 21.62 28.47 -18.25
N ARG A 747 20.62 28.19 -19.09
CA ARG A 747 19.24 27.93 -18.65
C ARG A 747 19.16 26.59 -17.91
N ASP A 748 19.91 25.60 -18.38
CA ASP A 748 19.99 24.29 -17.71
C ASP A 748 20.64 24.42 -16.32
N VAL A 749 21.68 25.24 -16.16
CA VAL A 749 22.30 25.55 -14.86
C VAL A 749 21.42 26.45 -13.98
N GLU A 750 20.65 27.38 -14.56
CA GLU A 750 19.61 28.10 -13.82
C GLU A 750 18.55 27.15 -13.26
N MET A 751 18.15 26.12 -14.01
CA MET A 751 17.23 25.09 -13.53
C MET A 751 17.85 24.25 -12.39
N MET A 752 19.15 23.93 -12.44
CA MET A 752 19.86 23.30 -11.32
C MET A 752 19.83 24.19 -10.06
N ARG A 753 20.05 25.50 -10.21
CA ARG A 753 19.91 26.50 -9.13
C ARG A 753 18.47 26.61 -8.64
N GLU A 754 17.48 26.54 -9.54
CA GLU A 754 16.05 26.58 -9.19
C GLU A 754 15.65 25.33 -8.39
N LEU A 755 16.17 24.14 -8.71
CA LEU A 755 16.02 22.92 -7.90
C LEU A 755 16.76 23.03 -6.55
N GLY A 756 17.90 23.73 -6.54
CA GLY A 756 18.75 23.94 -5.36
C GLY A 756 19.81 22.88 -5.14
N LEU A 757 20.34 22.29 -6.23
CA LEU A 757 21.30 21.17 -6.18
C LEU A 757 22.64 21.55 -5.51
N ASP A 758 23.18 20.65 -4.70
CA ASP A 758 24.54 20.78 -4.15
C ASP A 758 25.61 20.38 -5.18
N ALA A 759 25.28 19.44 -6.08
CA ALA A 759 26.14 18.94 -7.14
C ALA A 759 25.36 18.61 -8.43
N TYR A 760 26.07 18.52 -9.56
CA TYR A 760 25.53 18.06 -10.84
C TYR A 760 26.51 17.12 -11.55
N ARG A 761 26.03 15.96 -12.01
CA ARG A 761 26.82 14.98 -12.75
C ARG A 761 26.54 15.05 -14.25
N PHE A 762 27.58 15.24 -15.03
CA PHE A 762 27.52 15.27 -16.49
C PHE A 762 28.75 14.61 -17.11
N SER A 763 28.62 14.21 -18.37
CA SER A 763 29.68 13.58 -19.14
C SER A 763 30.37 14.57 -20.06
N LEU A 764 31.68 14.46 -20.19
CA LEU A 764 32.43 15.05 -21.30
C LEU A 764 32.29 14.16 -22.52
N SER A 765 32.24 14.77 -23.71
CA SER A 765 32.47 14.05 -24.95
C SER A 765 33.97 14.02 -25.26
N TRP A 766 34.57 12.83 -25.24
CA TRP A 766 35.96 12.62 -25.68
C TRP A 766 36.11 13.10 -27.13
N ALA A 767 35.13 12.84 -28.00
CA ALA A 767 35.16 13.30 -29.39
C ALA A 767 34.96 14.82 -29.55
N ARG A 768 34.39 15.53 -28.57
CA ARG A 768 34.36 17.01 -28.55
C ARG A 768 35.69 17.60 -28.05
N ILE A 769 36.36 16.99 -27.07
CA ILE A 769 37.68 17.44 -26.57
C ILE A 769 38.81 17.12 -27.55
N LEU A 770 38.88 15.87 -28.03
CA LEU A 770 39.86 15.35 -28.98
C LEU A 770 39.11 14.76 -30.19
N PRO A 771 38.87 15.51 -31.29
CA PRO A 771 38.12 15.08 -32.47
C PRO A 771 38.65 13.83 -33.20
N THR A 772 39.85 13.38 -32.83
CA THR A 772 40.50 12.18 -33.36
C THR A 772 40.93 11.20 -32.26
N GLY A 773 40.66 11.53 -30.99
CA GLY A 773 41.16 10.85 -29.80
C GLY A 773 42.65 11.08 -29.50
N MET A 774 43.39 11.79 -30.35
CA MET A 774 44.84 12.00 -30.21
C MET A 774 45.18 13.27 -29.44
N ALA A 775 46.07 13.17 -28.46
CA ALA A 775 46.43 14.24 -27.52
C ALA A 775 46.97 15.53 -28.17
N ASN A 776 47.54 15.43 -29.37
CA ASN A 776 48.07 16.56 -30.14
C ASN A 776 47.00 17.35 -30.92
N GLU A 777 45.73 16.94 -30.86
CA GLU A 777 44.60 17.51 -31.62
C GLU A 777 43.48 17.97 -30.68
N VAL A 778 43.84 18.73 -29.64
CA VAL A 778 42.88 19.36 -28.72
C VAL A 778 42.02 20.38 -29.46
N ASN A 779 40.70 20.27 -29.33
CA ASN A 779 39.72 21.22 -29.82
C ASN A 779 39.49 22.37 -28.81
N PRO A 780 39.87 23.62 -29.13
CA PRO A 780 39.64 24.75 -28.24
C PRO A 780 38.16 25.12 -28.07
N GLY A 781 37.31 24.80 -29.05
CA GLY A 781 35.86 25.05 -29.00
C GLY A 781 35.19 24.19 -27.93
N GLY A 782 35.35 22.88 -28.02
CA GLY A 782 34.89 21.93 -27.01
C GLY A 782 35.42 22.24 -25.61
N VAL A 783 36.74 22.50 -25.48
CA VAL A 783 37.35 22.86 -24.18
C VAL A 783 36.77 24.18 -23.62
N ALA A 784 36.44 25.16 -24.47
CA ALA A 784 35.81 26.40 -24.03
C ALA A 784 34.36 26.17 -23.58
N TYR A 785 33.58 25.33 -24.26
CA TYR A 785 32.21 24.98 -23.87
C TYR A 785 32.15 24.41 -22.44
N TYR A 786 32.91 23.34 -22.15
CA TYR A 786 32.92 22.75 -20.82
C TYR A 786 33.45 23.70 -19.74
N ASN A 787 34.45 24.52 -20.06
CA ASN A 787 34.90 25.57 -19.14
C ASN A 787 33.78 26.56 -18.81
N ASN A 788 32.98 26.98 -19.79
CA ASN A 788 31.85 27.87 -19.56
C ASN A 788 30.74 27.22 -18.71
N LEU A 789 30.36 25.97 -19.01
CA LEU A 789 29.40 25.18 -18.22
C LEU A 789 29.88 25.01 -16.76
N ILE A 790 31.11 24.58 -16.55
CA ILE A 790 31.72 24.42 -15.22
C ILE A 790 31.76 25.75 -14.46
N ASN A 791 32.16 26.84 -15.12
CA ASN A 791 32.24 28.15 -14.47
C ASN A 791 30.83 28.71 -14.12
N GLU A 792 29.81 28.43 -14.92
CA GLU A 792 28.42 28.83 -14.64
C GLU A 792 27.84 28.01 -13.46
N MET A 793 28.15 26.71 -13.34
CA MET A 793 27.79 25.91 -12.16
C MET A 793 28.49 26.39 -10.88
N VAL A 794 29.81 26.58 -10.93
CA VAL A 794 30.62 27.04 -9.79
C VAL A 794 30.19 28.44 -9.33
N LYS A 795 29.77 29.33 -10.25
CA LYS A 795 29.18 30.64 -9.94
C LYS A 795 27.95 30.56 -9.02
N TYR A 796 27.20 29.46 -9.06
CA TYR A 796 26.03 29.22 -8.20
C TYR A 796 26.30 28.20 -7.08
N ASN A 797 27.56 27.85 -6.82
CA ASN A 797 28.02 26.83 -5.85
C ASN A 797 27.57 25.39 -6.16
N ILE A 798 27.15 25.08 -7.39
CA ILE A 798 26.83 23.70 -7.80
C ILE A 798 28.16 22.98 -8.08
N THR A 799 28.43 21.90 -7.34
CA THR A 799 29.67 21.13 -7.47
C THR A 799 29.67 20.31 -8.77
N PRO A 800 30.65 20.50 -9.68
CA PRO A 800 30.74 19.70 -10.90
C PRO A 800 31.28 18.29 -10.60
N MET A 801 30.49 17.27 -10.91
CA MET A 801 30.91 15.87 -10.99
C MET A 801 31.04 15.49 -12.47
N VAL A 802 32.23 15.10 -12.89
CA VAL A 802 32.58 14.98 -14.32
C VAL A 802 32.86 13.53 -14.67
N THR A 803 32.05 12.96 -15.56
CA THR A 803 32.34 11.69 -16.21
C THR A 803 33.26 11.93 -17.40
N LEU A 804 34.47 11.37 -17.37
CA LEU A 804 35.49 11.51 -18.42
C LEU A 804 35.05 10.84 -19.72
N TYR A 805 34.50 9.64 -19.64
CA TYR A 805 34.00 8.89 -20.78
C TYR A 805 32.61 8.34 -20.53
N HIS A 806 31.68 8.65 -21.45
CA HIS A 806 30.35 8.06 -21.47
C HIS A 806 29.92 7.74 -22.90
N TRP A 807 30.32 6.55 -23.35
CA TRP A 807 29.78 5.89 -24.54
C TRP A 807 30.16 6.49 -25.92
N ASP A 808 30.95 7.56 -25.97
CA ASP A 808 31.17 8.40 -27.15
C ASP A 808 32.57 8.27 -27.79
N LEU A 809 33.14 7.05 -27.88
CA LEU A 809 34.53 6.90 -28.33
C LEU A 809 34.79 7.62 -29.68
N PRO A 810 35.84 8.44 -29.82
CA PRO A 810 36.19 9.07 -31.09
C PRO A 810 36.35 8.00 -32.18
N GLN A 811 35.63 8.14 -33.28
CA GLN A 811 35.49 7.07 -34.27
C GLN A 811 36.83 6.66 -34.90
N LYS A 812 37.82 7.57 -34.95
CA LYS A 812 39.19 7.23 -35.38
C LYS A 812 39.92 6.27 -34.43
N LEU A 813 39.62 6.28 -33.13
CA LEU A 813 40.15 5.27 -32.20
C LEU A 813 39.43 3.93 -32.40
N GLN A 814 38.11 3.94 -32.66
CA GLN A 814 37.37 2.73 -33.02
C GLN A 814 37.86 2.10 -34.32
N ASP A 815 38.17 2.92 -35.35
CA ASP A 815 38.77 2.48 -36.61
C ASP A 815 40.17 1.88 -36.42
N LEU A 816 40.85 2.17 -35.29
CA LEU A 816 42.11 1.54 -34.85
C LEU A 816 41.90 0.34 -33.90
N GLY A 817 40.66 -0.12 -33.71
CA GLY A 817 40.29 -1.28 -32.87
C GLY A 817 39.73 -0.94 -31.48
N GLY A 818 39.64 0.35 -31.14
CA GLY A 818 38.98 0.85 -29.93
C GLY A 818 39.42 0.14 -28.65
N PHE A 819 38.44 -0.23 -27.83
CA PHE A 819 38.64 -0.91 -26.53
C PHE A 819 39.37 -2.26 -26.61
N MET A 820 39.49 -2.89 -27.79
CA MET A 820 40.28 -4.11 -27.96
C MET A 820 41.76 -3.83 -28.29
N ASN A 821 42.12 -2.60 -28.65
CA ASN A 821 43.50 -2.21 -28.88
C ASN A 821 44.22 -1.98 -27.54
N PRO A 822 45.38 -2.61 -27.27
CA PRO A 822 46.11 -2.40 -26.01
C PRO A 822 46.54 -0.94 -25.80
N LEU A 823 46.70 -0.16 -26.87
CA LEU A 823 47.04 1.27 -26.78
C LEU A 823 45.88 2.12 -26.22
N PHE A 824 44.67 1.58 -26.12
CA PHE A 824 43.52 2.27 -25.52
C PHE A 824 43.83 2.80 -24.10
N VAL A 825 44.58 2.02 -23.31
CA VAL A 825 44.97 2.39 -21.94
C VAL A 825 45.88 3.62 -21.90
N ASP A 826 46.69 3.83 -22.93
CA ASP A 826 47.58 4.98 -23.06
C ASP A 826 46.83 6.20 -23.64
N TRP A 827 46.03 6.01 -24.70
CA TRP A 827 45.17 7.06 -25.26
C TRP A 827 44.21 7.65 -24.22
N TYR A 828 43.68 6.80 -23.34
CA TYR A 828 42.80 7.24 -22.26
C TYR A 828 43.54 7.98 -21.13
N GLU A 829 44.79 7.62 -20.82
CA GLU A 829 45.61 8.39 -19.86
C GLU A 829 45.93 9.78 -20.40
N ASP A 830 46.33 9.89 -21.68
CA ASP A 830 46.61 11.17 -22.34
C ASP A 830 45.35 12.06 -22.37
N TYR A 831 44.18 11.48 -22.65
CA TYR A 831 42.90 12.18 -22.60
C TYR A 831 42.54 12.63 -21.17
N ALA A 832 42.64 11.72 -20.18
CA ALA A 832 42.37 12.02 -18.78
C ALA A 832 43.28 13.14 -18.25
N ARG A 833 44.57 13.15 -18.64
CA ARG A 833 45.51 14.23 -18.36
C ARG A 833 44.98 15.58 -18.84
N ILE A 834 44.57 15.68 -20.10
CA ILE A 834 44.04 16.91 -20.70
C ILE A 834 42.76 17.35 -19.99
N VAL A 835 41.88 16.43 -19.61
CA VAL A 835 40.69 16.72 -18.80
C VAL A 835 41.05 17.27 -17.42
N PHE A 836 41.98 16.64 -16.70
CA PHE A 836 42.40 17.08 -15.38
C PHE A 836 43.09 18.46 -15.42
N GLU A 837 43.92 18.72 -16.43
CA GLU A 837 44.60 20.01 -16.65
C GLU A 837 43.63 21.15 -16.97
N ASN A 838 42.52 20.90 -17.68
CA ASN A 838 41.59 21.94 -18.11
C ASN A 838 40.39 22.15 -17.16
N PHE A 839 40.02 21.16 -16.36
CA PHE A 839 38.77 21.16 -15.58
C PHE A 839 38.91 20.68 -14.13
N GLY A 840 39.98 19.93 -13.81
CA GLY A 840 40.12 19.22 -12.54
C GLY A 840 40.28 20.11 -11.30
N ASP A 841 40.65 21.37 -11.49
CA ASP A 841 40.77 22.38 -10.44
C ASP A 841 39.39 22.75 -9.85
N ARG A 842 38.34 22.74 -10.67
CA ARG A 842 36.95 23.08 -10.31
C ARG A 842 36.08 21.85 -10.11
N ALA A 843 36.23 20.82 -10.94
CA ALA A 843 35.49 19.56 -10.83
C ALA A 843 36.06 18.66 -9.72
N LYS A 844 35.35 18.57 -8.59
CA LYS A 844 35.84 17.90 -7.37
C LYS A 844 35.63 16.39 -7.35
N LEU A 845 34.72 15.87 -8.17
CA LEU A 845 34.48 14.44 -8.33
C LEU A 845 34.72 14.06 -9.80
N GLN A 846 35.68 13.17 -10.03
CA GLN A 846 36.07 12.68 -11.35
C GLN A 846 35.62 11.21 -11.48
N ILE A 847 34.70 10.90 -12.41
CA ILE A 847 34.31 9.54 -12.75
C ILE A 847 35.08 9.15 -14.02
N CYS A 848 35.93 8.13 -13.99
CA CYS A 848 36.65 7.70 -15.20
C CYS A 848 35.69 7.13 -16.26
N PHE A 849 34.89 6.15 -15.86
CA PHE A 849 34.05 5.36 -16.75
C PHE A 849 32.68 5.11 -16.12
N GLU A 850 31.69 4.91 -16.98
CA GLU A 850 30.29 4.76 -16.62
C GLU A 850 29.54 3.94 -17.67
N GLY A 851 28.47 3.24 -17.27
CA GLY A 851 27.67 2.37 -18.16
C GLY A 851 28.43 1.14 -18.70
N LEU A 852 29.45 0.64 -17.99
CA LEU A 852 30.41 -0.34 -18.52
C LEU A 852 29.78 -1.69 -18.88
N GLU A 853 28.82 -2.15 -18.09
CA GLU A 853 28.04 -3.37 -18.31
C GLU A 853 27.20 -3.36 -19.60
N TYR A 854 26.81 -2.20 -20.13
CA TYR A 854 26.10 -2.13 -21.42
C TYR A 854 27.00 -2.50 -22.61
N MET A 855 28.34 -2.53 -22.45
CA MET A 855 29.27 -3.00 -23.49
C MET A 855 28.99 -4.46 -23.90
N ASN A 856 28.32 -5.22 -23.03
CA ASN A 856 27.83 -6.58 -23.30
C ASN A 856 26.65 -6.62 -24.29
N LYS A 857 25.98 -5.48 -24.53
CA LYS A 857 24.72 -5.34 -25.29
C LYS A 857 24.86 -4.52 -26.59
N ALA A 858 25.95 -3.76 -26.76
CA ALA A 858 26.10 -2.80 -27.85
C ALA A 858 26.22 -3.47 -29.24
N PRO A 859 25.38 -3.11 -30.24
CA PRO A 859 25.57 -3.54 -31.63
C PRO A 859 26.92 -3.13 -32.22
N LEU A 860 27.47 -2.02 -31.72
CA LEU A 860 28.72 -1.36 -32.14
C LEU A 860 29.98 -2.24 -32.11
N LEU A 861 30.03 -3.24 -31.21
CA LEU A 861 31.25 -4.04 -31.02
C LEU A 861 31.27 -5.29 -31.92
N ASN A 862 30.12 -5.93 -32.15
CA ASN A 862 29.99 -7.21 -32.88
C ASN A 862 31.02 -8.28 -32.44
N THR A 863 31.43 -8.25 -31.17
CA THR A 863 32.50 -9.08 -30.63
C THR A 863 31.98 -10.42 -30.12
N SER A 864 32.70 -11.50 -30.44
CA SER A 864 32.64 -12.73 -29.64
C SER A 864 32.97 -12.45 -28.17
N GLY A 865 32.55 -13.31 -27.24
CA GLY A 865 32.80 -13.12 -25.80
C GLY A 865 34.26 -12.86 -25.39
N VAL A 866 35.25 -13.27 -26.20
CA VAL A 866 36.67 -12.90 -25.99
C VAL A 866 36.88 -11.39 -26.01
N GLY A 867 36.25 -10.69 -26.96
CA GLY A 867 36.41 -9.24 -27.13
C GLY A 867 35.81 -8.47 -25.95
N VAL A 868 34.63 -8.87 -25.48
CA VAL A 868 33.99 -8.34 -24.27
C VAL A 868 34.93 -8.42 -23.05
N TYR A 869 35.51 -9.59 -22.79
CA TYR A 869 36.43 -9.79 -21.67
C TYR A 869 37.74 -8.98 -21.80
N LEU A 870 38.25 -8.81 -23.04
CA LEU A 870 39.42 -7.97 -23.31
C LEU A 870 39.12 -6.48 -23.11
N CYS A 871 37.97 -6.00 -23.57
CA CYS A 871 37.50 -4.63 -23.33
C CYS A 871 37.41 -4.36 -21.82
N ALA A 872 36.79 -5.26 -21.05
CA ALA A 872 36.66 -5.11 -19.60
C ALA A 872 38.04 -5.00 -18.91
N LYS A 873 39.01 -5.83 -19.31
CA LYS A 873 40.40 -5.73 -18.83
C LYS A 873 41.05 -4.38 -19.13
N HIS A 874 40.93 -3.88 -20.37
CA HIS A 874 41.51 -2.58 -20.74
C HIS A 874 40.83 -1.41 -20.03
N LEU A 875 39.50 -1.44 -19.83
CA LEU A 875 38.74 -0.42 -19.12
C LEU A 875 39.18 -0.30 -17.64
N VAL A 876 39.35 -1.44 -16.94
CA VAL A 876 39.82 -1.47 -15.55
C VAL A 876 41.27 -0.96 -15.44
N LEU A 877 42.15 -1.31 -16.38
CA LEU A 877 43.52 -0.79 -16.43
C LEU A 877 43.56 0.73 -16.72
N ALA A 878 42.76 1.20 -17.67
CA ALA A 878 42.63 2.61 -18.01
C ALA A 878 42.09 3.45 -16.84
N HIS A 879 41.10 2.93 -16.10
CA HIS A 879 40.59 3.52 -14.87
C HIS A 879 41.71 3.67 -13.82
N ALA A 880 42.41 2.58 -13.51
CA ALA A 880 43.47 2.59 -12.51
C ALA A 880 44.58 3.57 -12.91
N LYS A 881 44.97 3.61 -14.19
CA LYS A 881 45.99 4.53 -14.71
C LYS A 881 45.58 6.00 -14.55
N ALA A 882 44.34 6.36 -14.93
CA ALA A 882 43.82 7.71 -14.75
C ALA A 882 43.65 8.10 -13.26
N CYS A 883 43.24 7.18 -12.40
CA CYS A 883 43.17 7.44 -10.95
C CYS A 883 44.55 7.64 -10.33
N HIS A 884 45.55 6.84 -10.69
CA HIS A 884 46.93 7.03 -10.23
C HIS A 884 47.52 8.35 -10.73
N LEU A 885 47.24 8.71 -11.99
CA LEU A 885 47.57 10.02 -12.55
C LEU A 885 46.94 11.16 -11.73
N TYR A 886 45.63 11.10 -11.47
CA TYR A 886 44.93 12.12 -10.67
C TYR A 886 45.52 12.21 -9.26
N ASN A 887 45.61 11.09 -8.55
CA ASN A 887 46.13 11.01 -7.18
C ASN A 887 47.56 11.55 -7.02
N LYS A 888 48.42 11.31 -8.02
CA LYS A 888 49.84 11.66 -7.99
C LYS A 888 50.12 13.10 -8.43
N GLU A 889 49.49 13.56 -9.51
CA GLU A 889 49.87 14.81 -10.19
C GLU A 889 48.89 15.96 -9.97
N PHE A 890 47.61 15.67 -9.74
CA PHE A 890 46.54 16.69 -9.72
C PHE A 890 45.86 16.87 -8.37
N LYS A 891 45.63 15.78 -7.62
CA LYS A 891 44.99 15.81 -6.29
C LYS A 891 45.67 16.73 -5.27
N PRO A 892 47.02 16.87 -5.22
CA PRO A 892 47.69 17.79 -4.30
C PRO A 892 47.38 19.29 -4.54
N SER A 893 47.02 19.68 -5.77
CA SER A 893 46.62 21.05 -6.12
C SER A 893 45.10 21.23 -6.22
N HIS A 894 44.38 20.19 -6.64
CA HIS A 894 42.95 20.26 -6.95
C HIS A 894 42.05 19.85 -5.77
N GLY A 895 42.52 18.96 -4.90
CA GLY A 895 41.81 18.52 -3.68
C GLY A 895 40.51 17.72 -3.91
N GLY A 896 40.31 17.14 -5.10
CA GLY A 896 39.15 16.31 -5.41
C GLY A 896 39.38 14.79 -5.22
N GLN A 897 38.46 14.00 -5.74
CA GLN A 897 38.48 12.53 -5.73
C GLN A 897 38.33 11.95 -7.14
N CYS A 898 38.89 10.77 -7.39
CA CYS A 898 38.78 10.04 -8.66
C CYS A 898 38.25 8.62 -8.47
N GLY A 899 37.24 8.21 -9.25
CA GLY A 899 36.50 6.97 -9.07
C GLY A 899 35.95 6.38 -10.36
N ILE A 900 35.03 5.42 -10.22
CA ILE A 900 34.40 4.68 -11.33
C ILE A 900 32.91 4.52 -11.04
N THR A 901 32.09 4.53 -12.10
CA THR A 901 30.67 4.21 -12.00
C THR A 901 30.36 2.89 -12.71
N ILE A 902 29.57 2.04 -12.06
CA ILE A 902 29.14 0.72 -12.55
C ILE A 902 27.64 0.58 -12.25
N SER A 903 26.86 -0.03 -13.15
CA SER A 903 25.43 -0.27 -12.87
C SER A 903 25.23 -1.51 -11.98
N VAL A 904 24.75 -1.30 -10.76
CA VAL A 904 24.56 -2.34 -9.73
C VAL A 904 23.06 -2.58 -9.52
N ASN A 905 22.38 -3.06 -10.57
CA ASN A 905 21.05 -3.66 -10.41
C ASN A 905 21.14 -4.91 -9.53
N TRP A 906 20.10 -5.15 -8.72
CA TRP A 906 20.09 -6.29 -7.81
C TRP A 906 19.66 -7.56 -8.57
N PHE A 907 20.53 -8.56 -8.57
CA PHE A 907 20.21 -9.89 -9.11
C PHE A 907 19.90 -10.82 -7.95
N GLU A 908 18.63 -11.17 -7.83
CA GLU A 908 18.06 -11.94 -6.72
C GLU A 908 17.74 -13.36 -7.18
N ALA A 909 17.79 -14.35 -6.28
CA ALA A 909 17.42 -15.70 -6.63
C ALA A 909 15.90 -15.85 -6.82
N ASP A 910 15.52 -16.72 -7.76
CA ASP A 910 14.15 -17.18 -8.01
C ASP A 910 13.64 -18.05 -6.85
N THR A 911 14.51 -18.88 -6.26
CA THR A 911 14.22 -19.67 -5.04
C THR A 911 15.47 -19.79 -4.15
N ASP A 912 15.31 -20.26 -2.91
CA ASP A 912 16.41 -20.58 -1.99
C ASP A 912 17.22 -21.84 -2.39
N ALA A 913 16.97 -22.41 -3.58
CA ALA A 913 17.75 -23.52 -4.10
C ALA A 913 19.22 -23.10 -4.32
N ALA A 914 20.16 -23.99 -3.97
CA ALA A 914 21.59 -23.71 -4.08
C ALA A 914 22.02 -23.36 -5.51
N GLU A 915 21.37 -23.95 -6.50
CA GLU A 915 21.57 -23.67 -7.92
C GLU A 915 21.10 -22.26 -8.31
N ASP A 916 19.94 -21.80 -7.83
CA ASP A 916 19.42 -20.46 -8.09
C ASP A 916 20.25 -19.38 -7.37
N LEU A 917 20.77 -19.69 -6.17
CA LEU A 917 21.72 -18.85 -5.44
C LEU A 917 23.07 -18.73 -6.16
N GLU A 918 23.63 -19.82 -6.68
CA GLU A 918 24.83 -19.81 -7.54
C GLU A 918 24.56 -19.01 -8.84
N ALA A 919 23.39 -19.20 -9.44
CA ALA A 919 22.98 -18.49 -10.66
C ALA A 919 22.90 -16.96 -10.44
N ALA A 920 22.31 -16.52 -9.32
CA ALA A 920 22.23 -15.12 -8.96
C ALA A 920 23.63 -14.51 -8.69
N GLU A 921 24.52 -15.23 -8.00
CA GLU A 921 25.90 -14.77 -7.77
C GLU A 921 26.71 -14.68 -9.06
N LEU A 922 26.68 -15.71 -9.92
CA LEU A 922 27.34 -15.66 -11.22
C LEU A 922 26.79 -14.53 -12.11
N MET A 923 25.50 -14.18 -11.98
CA MET A 923 24.95 -13.00 -12.65
C MET A 923 25.58 -11.71 -12.10
N ARG A 924 25.56 -11.50 -10.78
CA ARG A 924 26.22 -10.34 -10.11
C ARG A 924 27.69 -10.20 -10.53
N GLN A 925 28.45 -11.29 -10.48
CA GLN A 925 29.85 -11.33 -10.90
C GLN A 925 30.04 -10.97 -12.38
N SER A 926 29.17 -11.47 -13.27
CA SER A 926 29.28 -11.19 -14.70
C SER A 926 28.93 -9.76 -15.09
N GLN A 927 27.89 -9.18 -14.47
CA GLN A 927 27.37 -7.87 -14.87
C GLN A 927 28.23 -6.73 -14.31
N TRP A 928 28.57 -6.76 -13.02
CA TRP A 928 29.34 -5.70 -12.37
C TRP A 928 30.57 -6.17 -11.61
N GLY A 929 30.62 -7.41 -11.09
CA GLY A 929 31.79 -7.93 -10.37
C GLY A 929 33.07 -7.98 -11.22
N ILE A 930 32.95 -8.23 -12.52
CA ILE A 930 34.07 -8.20 -13.49
C ILE A 930 34.80 -6.84 -13.53
N TYR A 931 34.12 -5.76 -13.13
CA TYR A 931 34.69 -4.40 -13.00
C TYR A 931 35.01 -4.05 -11.54
N ALA A 932 34.15 -4.44 -10.59
CA ALA A 932 34.23 -4.05 -9.19
C ALA A 932 35.25 -4.88 -8.37
N ASP A 933 35.28 -6.21 -8.52
CA ASP A 933 36.17 -7.09 -7.76
C ASP A 933 37.67 -6.75 -7.95
N PRO A 934 38.18 -6.41 -9.15
CA PRO A 934 39.57 -6.01 -9.34
C PRO A 934 39.99 -4.77 -8.55
N ILE A 935 39.07 -3.81 -8.37
CA ILE A 935 39.33 -2.50 -7.78
C ILE A 935 39.09 -2.53 -6.27
N PHE A 936 37.96 -3.10 -5.84
CA PHE A 936 37.44 -2.92 -4.48
C PHE A 936 37.52 -4.17 -3.59
N SER A 937 37.80 -5.37 -4.13
CA SER A 937 37.88 -6.57 -3.28
C SER A 937 39.16 -6.66 -2.45
N ALA A 938 39.08 -7.39 -1.33
CA ALA A 938 40.22 -7.63 -0.45
C ALA A 938 41.33 -8.48 -1.10
N GLU A 939 41.05 -9.18 -2.20
CA GLU A 939 42.04 -9.97 -2.95
C GLU A 939 42.57 -9.18 -4.15
N GLY A 940 41.69 -8.55 -4.93
CA GLY A 940 41.99 -8.03 -6.27
C GLY A 940 41.95 -9.13 -7.33
N GLY A 941 41.96 -8.74 -8.61
CA GLY A 941 41.75 -9.66 -9.73
C GLY A 941 40.27 -9.92 -10.04
N LEU A 942 40.00 -10.83 -10.96
CA LEU A 942 38.64 -11.15 -11.43
C LEU A 942 37.89 -12.12 -10.49
N PRO A 943 36.54 -12.12 -10.49
CA PRO A 943 35.75 -13.04 -9.69
C PRO A 943 36.06 -14.52 -9.99
N LYS A 944 36.27 -15.31 -8.94
CA LYS A 944 36.79 -16.69 -9.02
C LYS A 944 35.81 -17.67 -9.68
N GLU A 945 34.54 -17.57 -9.34
CA GLU A 945 33.49 -18.47 -9.82
C GLU A 945 33.22 -18.19 -11.32
N LEU A 946 33.19 -16.92 -11.72
CA LEU A 946 33.17 -16.50 -13.13
C LEU A 946 34.40 -16.99 -13.91
N LEU A 947 35.62 -16.83 -13.36
CA LEU A 947 36.86 -17.35 -13.96
C LEU A 947 36.79 -18.87 -14.20
N ALA A 948 36.33 -19.63 -13.20
CA ALA A 948 36.17 -21.07 -13.31
C ALA A 948 35.12 -21.45 -14.37
N ARG A 949 33.94 -20.81 -14.35
CA ARG A 949 32.85 -21.06 -15.29
C ARG A 949 33.25 -20.77 -16.74
N VAL A 950 33.92 -19.65 -17.00
CA VAL A 950 34.41 -19.32 -18.37
C VAL A 950 35.54 -20.24 -18.79
N THR A 951 36.42 -20.66 -17.88
CA THR A 951 37.48 -21.64 -18.18
C THR A 951 36.89 -22.97 -18.62
N GLU A 952 35.87 -23.49 -17.91
CA GLU A 952 35.17 -24.71 -18.28
C GLU A 952 34.49 -24.58 -19.65
N LYS A 953 33.69 -23.51 -19.86
CA LYS A 953 33.02 -23.19 -21.12
C LYS A 953 33.97 -23.00 -22.31
N SER A 954 35.22 -22.60 -22.04
CA SER A 954 36.27 -22.49 -23.04
C SER A 954 36.79 -23.87 -23.45
N ALA A 955 37.08 -24.73 -22.46
CA ALA A 955 37.54 -26.10 -22.70
C ALA A 955 36.47 -26.96 -23.40
N GLN A 956 35.20 -26.86 -22.98
CA GLN A 956 34.04 -27.52 -23.62
C GLN A 956 33.90 -27.18 -25.12
N ARG A 957 34.49 -26.06 -25.58
CA ARG A 957 34.41 -25.54 -26.96
C ARG A 957 35.72 -25.64 -27.73
N GLY A 958 36.71 -26.35 -27.18
CA GLY A 958 37.99 -26.60 -27.85
C GLY A 958 38.94 -25.40 -27.88
N PHE A 959 38.72 -24.36 -27.08
CA PHE A 959 39.71 -23.30 -26.89
C PHE A 959 40.89 -23.85 -26.08
N SER A 960 42.12 -23.59 -26.52
CA SER A 960 43.35 -24.09 -25.88
C SER A 960 43.73 -23.35 -24.59
N ARG A 961 43.00 -22.29 -24.24
CA ARG A 961 43.10 -21.46 -23.03
C ARG A 961 41.71 -20.92 -22.67
N SER A 962 41.52 -20.42 -21.45
CA SER A 962 40.31 -19.67 -21.10
C SER A 962 40.16 -18.42 -21.95
N ARG A 963 38.92 -18.04 -22.27
CA ARG A 963 38.57 -16.76 -22.92
C ARG A 963 38.57 -15.58 -21.95
N LEU A 964 38.39 -15.83 -20.66
CA LEU A 964 38.57 -14.86 -19.57
C LEU A 964 39.89 -15.18 -18.87
N ILE A 965 40.82 -14.23 -18.89
CA ILE A 965 42.16 -14.37 -18.31
C ILE A 965 42.29 -13.32 -17.22
N ASP A 966 42.67 -13.75 -16.02
CA ASP A 966 42.89 -12.89 -14.86
C ASP A 966 44.04 -11.89 -15.08
N PHE A 967 44.11 -10.89 -14.22
CA PHE A 967 45.21 -9.95 -14.14
C PHE A 967 46.48 -10.65 -13.63
N THR A 968 47.66 -10.19 -14.05
CA THR A 968 48.92 -10.58 -13.42
C THR A 968 48.98 -10.02 -12.00
N GLU A 969 49.81 -10.58 -11.12
CA GLU A 969 49.97 -10.05 -9.76
C GLU A 969 50.47 -8.59 -9.74
N GLU A 970 51.19 -8.17 -10.78
CA GLU A 970 51.64 -6.80 -11.01
C GLU A 970 50.47 -5.88 -11.40
N GLU A 971 49.59 -6.33 -12.31
CA GLU A 971 48.36 -5.62 -12.67
C GLU A 971 47.39 -5.54 -11.46
N LYS A 972 47.21 -6.62 -10.69
CA LYS A 972 46.38 -6.63 -9.48
C LYS A 972 46.87 -5.62 -8.44
N ALA A 973 48.17 -5.58 -8.18
CA ALA A 973 48.78 -4.63 -7.27
C ALA A 973 48.68 -3.17 -7.75
N PHE A 974 48.53 -2.95 -9.06
CA PHE A 974 48.30 -1.63 -9.65
C PHE A 974 46.81 -1.22 -9.61
N ILE A 975 45.88 -2.13 -9.86
CA ILE A 975 44.44 -1.83 -9.95
C ILE A 975 43.78 -1.68 -8.57
N LYS A 976 44.13 -2.57 -7.63
CA LYS A 976 43.45 -2.68 -6.35
C LYS A 976 43.59 -1.41 -5.50
N GLY A 977 42.45 -0.86 -5.06
CA GLY A 977 42.40 0.36 -4.27
C GLY A 977 42.75 1.64 -5.03
N SER A 978 42.68 1.63 -6.37
CA SER A 978 42.97 2.83 -7.19
C SER A 978 41.86 3.90 -7.12
N ALA A 979 40.60 3.52 -6.86
CA ALA A 979 39.46 4.43 -6.75
C ALA A 979 39.29 5.02 -5.34
N ASP A 980 38.97 6.31 -5.25
CA ASP A 980 38.55 6.99 -4.02
C ASP A 980 37.11 6.68 -3.61
N PHE A 981 36.24 6.39 -4.58
CA PHE A 981 34.81 6.17 -4.40
C PHE A 981 34.25 5.20 -5.45
N PHE A 982 33.10 4.61 -5.12
CA PHE A 982 32.32 3.73 -5.98
C PHE A 982 31.04 4.47 -6.39
N GLY A 983 30.93 4.84 -7.68
CA GLY A 983 29.69 5.34 -8.28
C GLY A 983 28.77 4.18 -8.66
N VAL A 984 27.51 4.26 -8.26
CA VAL A 984 26.52 3.21 -8.43
C VAL A 984 25.35 3.75 -9.23
N ASN A 985 25.11 3.17 -10.41
CA ASN A 985 23.88 3.39 -11.16
C ASN A 985 22.92 2.24 -10.81
N HIS A 986 21.74 2.53 -10.29
CA HIS A 986 20.83 1.51 -9.78
C HIS A 986 19.39 1.80 -10.18
N TYR A 987 18.68 0.79 -10.70
CA TYR A 987 17.37 0.96 -11.27
C TYR A 987 16.33 -0.09 -10.81
N THR A 988 16.69 -1.38 -10.70
CA THR A 988 15.71 -2.47 -10.49
C THR A 988 16.32 -3.74 -9.87
N THR A 989 15.44 -4.57 -9.29
CA THR A 989 15.72 -6.00 -9.05
C THR A 989 15.41 -6.80 -10.32
N VAL A 990 16.16 -7.89 -10.54
CA VAL A 990 15.89 -8.92 -11.55
C VAL A 990 15.95 -10.29 -10.86
N LYS A 991 14.93 -11.12 -11.04
CA LYS A 991 14.91 -12.51 -10.54
C LYS A 991 15.73 -13.41 -11.47
N VAL A 992 16.55 -14.30 -10.91
CA VAL A 992 17.49 -15.17 -11.64
C VAL A 992 17.27 -16.63 -11.27
N SER A 993 17.16 -17.50 -12.27
CA SER A 993 16.99 -18.94 -12.10
C SER A 993 18.06 -19.75 -12.85
N ALA A 994 18.52 -20.82 -12.22
CA ALA A 994 19.34 -21.86 -12.81
C ALA A 994 18.57 -22.76 -13.78
N THR A 995 17.23 -22.70 -13.83
CA THR A 995 16.40 -23.60 -14.65
C THR A 995 15.30 -22.91 -15.45
N LYS A 996 14.54 -21.98 -14.85
CA LYS A 996 13.44 -21.24 -15.52
C LYS A 996 13.98 -20.13 -16.42
N HIS A 997 13.11 -19.52 -17.24
CA HIS A 997 13.34 -18.28 -18.01
C HIS A 997 14.66 -18.18 -18.82
N LYS A 998 15.24 -19.31 -19.25
CA LYS A 998 16.49 -19.31 -20.03
C LYS A 998 16.26 -18.81 -21.46
N GLN A 999 16.96 -17.76 -21.83
CA GLN A 999 16.99 -17.24 -23.19
C GLN A 999 18.10 -17.90 -24.01
N PHE A 1000 17.97 -17.92 -25.34
CA PHE A 1000 18.99 -18.46 -26.24
C PHE A 1000 19.92 -17.35 -26.72
N TYR A 1001 21.13 -17.29 -26.16
CA TYR A 1001 22.15 -16.31 -26.54
C TYR A 1001 23.04 -16.83 -27.68
N SER A 1002 23.62 -15.91 -28.46
CA SER A 1002 24.63 -16.24 -29.46
C SER A 1002 25.92 -16.72 -28.77
N ALA A 1003 26.34 -17.95 -29.06
CA ALA A 1003 27.55 -18.53 -28.53
C ALA A 1003 28.76 -18.24 -29.43
N PRO A 1004 29.91 -17.77 -28.91
CA PRO A 1004 30.20 -17.47 -27.50
C PRO A 1004 29.89 -16.02 -27.10
N SER A 1005 29.20 -15.84 -25.97
CA SER A 1005 28.98 -14.54 -25.30
C SER A 1005 28.95 -14.70 -23.77
N MET A 1006 29.02 -13.59 -23.03
CA MET A 1006 29.08 -13.62 -21.56
C MET A 1006 27.83 -14.27 -20.93
N LEU A 1007 26.63 -13.92 -21.40
CA LEU A 1007 25.37 -14.48 -20.89
C LEU A 1007 25.23 -15.98 -21.21
N ASP A 1008 25.85 -16.45 -22.30
CA ASP A 1008 25.96 -17.85 -22.68
C ASP A 1008 27.02 -18.62 -21.85
N ASP A 1009 28.07 -17.96 -21.35
CA ASP A 1009 28.99 -18.56 -20.38
C ASP A 1009 28.33 -18.71 -18.99
N VAL A 1010 27.62 -17.68 -18.54
CA VAL A 1010 26.85 -17.71 -17.27
C VAL A 1010 25.69 -18.71 -17.34
N ASN A 1011 24.92 -18.72 -18.45
CA ASN A 1011 23.88 -19.71 -18.75
C ASN A 1011 22.76 -19.82 -17.70
N VAL A 1012 22.27 -18.67 -17.23
CA VAL A 1012 21.11 -18.54 -16.33
C VAL A 1012 19.92 -17.97 -17.08
N GLY A 1013 18.73 -18.19 -16.55
CA GLY A 1013 17.53 -17.44 -16.96
C GLY A 1013 17.29 -16.28 -16.01
N PHE A 1014 16.63 -15.24 -16.51
CA PHE A 1014 16.25 -14.10 -15.68
C PHE A 1014 14.95 -13.48 -16.19
N TYR A 1015 14.22 -12.83 -15.28
CA TYR A 1015 12.96 -12.16 -15.56
C TYR A 1015 12.68 -11.04 -14.53
N TRP A 1016 11.73 -10.18 -14.85
CA TRP A 1016 11.12 -9.25 -13.90
C TRP A 1016 9.78 -9.83 -13.44
N PRO A 1017 9.43 -9.79 -12.15
CA PRO A 1017 8.14 -10.31 -11.66
C PRO A 1017 6.95 -9.60 -12.31
N GLU A 1018 5.87 -10.33 -12.62
CA GLU A 1018 4.69 -9.78 -13.31
C GLU A 1018 3.86 -8.87 -12.39
N GLU A 1019 4.00 -9.05 -11.08
CA GLU A 1019 3.40 -8.24 -10.02
C GLU A 1019 4.04 -6.84 -9.86
N ASN A 1020 5.25 -6.63 -10.38
CA ASN A 1020 5.97 -5.36 -10.26
C ASN A 1020 5.67 -4.45 -11.47
N PRO A 1021 5.08 -3.26 -11.30
CA PRO A 1021 4.72 -2.37 -12.40
C PRO A 1021 5.88 -2.10 -13.38
N PRO A 1022 5.66 -2.19 -14.70
CA PRO A 1022 6.67 -1.84 -15.70
C PRO A 1022 6.75 -0.32 -15.91
N SER A 1023 7.93 0.18 -16.26
CA SER A 1023 8.11 1.57 -16.71
C SER A 1023 7.88 1.70 -18.23
N ALA A 1024 8.04 2.91 -18.78
CA ALA A 1024 8.05 3.12 -20.22
C ALA A 1024 9.25 2.47 -20.93
N SER A 1025 10.32 2.10 -20.21
CA SER A 1025 11.44 1.33 -20.72
C SER A 1025 11.32 -0.15 -20.30
N PRO A 1026 11.47 -1.12 -21.23
CA PRO A 1026 11.05 -2.51 -21.02
C PRO A 1026 12.01 -3.35 -20.14
N TRP A 1027 13.14 -2.80 -19.70
CA TRP A 1027 14.09 -3.45 -18.78
C TRP A 1027 13.99 -2.91 -17.34
N LEU A 1028 13.05 -2.01 -17.07
CA LEU A 1028 12.88 -1.33 -15.79
C LEU A 1028 11.47 -1.57 -15.22
N SER A 1029 11.43 -2.08 -13.99
CA SER A 1029 10.23 -2.43 -13.23
C SER A 1029 10.43 -2.01 -11.77
N MET A 1030 9.34 -1.67 -11.07
CA MET A 1030 9.43 -1.11 -9.71
C MET A 1030 9.63 -2.22 -8.66
N ALA A 1031 10.80 -2.25 -8.03
CA ALA A 1031 11.15 -3.22 -6.99
C ALA A 1031 11.50 -2.52 -5.66
N PRO A 1032 10.59 -2.52 -4.67
CA PRO A 1032 10.89 -2.02 -3.32
C PRO A 1032 12.13 -2.70 -2.70
N ASN A 1033 12.86 -1.97 -1.87
CA ASN A 1033 14.10 -2.42 -1.20
C ASN A 1033 15.27 -2.87 -2.11
N SER A 1034 15.17 -2.78 -3.44
CA SER A 1034 16.23 -3.21 -4.37
C SER A 1034 17.59 -2.54 -4.11
N MET A 1035 17.57 -1.22 -3.85
CA MET A 1035 18.79 -0.44 -3.61
C MET A 1035 19.43 -0.80 -2.27
N TYR A 1036 18.62 -1.09 -1.24
CA TYR A 1036 19.06 -1.55 0.07
C TYR A 1036 19.86 -2.86 -0.01
N HIS A 1037 19.35 -3.85 -0.76
CA HIS A 1037 20.04 -5.12 -0.94
C HIS A 1037 21.35 -4.97 -1.72
N ALA A 1038 21.33 -4.20 -2.82
CA ALA A 1038 22.54 -3.90 -3.59
C ALA A 1038 23.60 -3.18 -2.75
N LEU A 1039 23.23 -2.09 -2.06
CA LEU A 1039 24.14 -1.29 -1.25
C LEU A 1039 24.70 -2.04 -0.04
N SER A 1040 23.87 -2.85 0.63
CA SER A 1040 24.32 -3.69 1.76
C SER A 1040 25.33 -4.74 1.31
N HIS A 1041 25.08 -5.39 0.16
CA HIS A 1041 26.03 -6.33 -0.43
C HIS A 1041 27.36 -5.66 -0.84
N LEU A 1042 27.33 -4.45 -1.42
CA LEU A 1042 28.55 -3.68 -1.71
C LEU A 1042 29.34 -3.35 -0.43
N LYS A 1043 28.64 -2.94 0.65
CA LYS A 1043 29.24 -2.68 1.96
C LYS A 1043 29.96 -3.91 2.50
N GLU A 1044 29.31 -5.08 2.46
CA GLU A 1044 29.85 -6.33 3.00
C GLU A 1044 31.00 -6.89 2.16
N LYS A 1045 30.84 -6.96 0.83
CA LYS A 1045 31.83 -7.54 -0.09
C LYS A 1045 33.09 -6.67 -0.23
N TYR A 1046 32.96 -5.34 -0.13
CA TYR A 1046 34.03 -4.38 -0.44
C TYR A 1046 34.49 -3.52 0.75
N ASN A 1047 34.20 -3.93 1.99
CA ASN A 1047 34.64 -3.23 3.20
C ASN A 1047 34.17 -1.76 3.26
N ASN A 1048 32.88 -1.54 2.98
CA ASN A 1048 32.16 -0.27 3.09
C ASN A 1048 32.82 0.94 2.37
N PRO A 1049 33.04 0.86 1.05
CA PRO A 1049 33.65 1.94 0.27
C PRO A 1049 32.76 3.19 0.29
N ALA A 1050 33.33 4.37 0.02
CA ALA A 1050 32.52 5.57 -0.16
C ALA A 1050 31.65 5.43 -1.42
N ILE A 1051 30.33 5.39 -1.26
CA ILE A 1051 29.39 5.16 -2.37
C ILE A 1051 28.65 6.46 -2.72
N TYR A 1052 28.51 6.75 -4.01
CA TYR A 1052 27.57 7.74 -4.53
C TYR A 1052 26.57 7.00 -5.43
N ILE A 1053 25.26 7.20 -5.26
CA ILE A 1053 24.28 6.77 -6.27
C ILE A 1053 24.37 7.79 -7.41
N THR A 1054 25.02 7.44 -8.51
CA THR A 1054 25.31 8.37 -9.63
C THR A 1054 24.23 8.41 -10.71
N GLU A 1055 23.34 7.42 -10.73
CA GLU A 1055 22.06 7.44 -11.45
C GLU A 1055 21.01 6.58 -10.74
N ASN A 1056 19.77 7.07 -10.66
CA ASN A 1056 18.57 6.31 -10.36
C ASN A 1056 17.35 7.02 -10.99
N GLY A 1057 16.52 6.33 -11.79
CA GLY A 1057 15.50 6.97 -12.62
C GLY A 1057 14.28 6.11 -12.95
N TRP A 1058 13.16 6.77 -13.32
CA TRP A 1058 11.95 6.12 -13.82
C TRP A 1058 11.46 6.72 -15.14
N ALA A 1059 11.27 5.86 -16.13
CA ALA A 1059 10.85 6.22 -17.48
C ALA A 1059 9.32 6.38 -17.58
N THR A 1060 8.85 7.51 -18.09
CA THR A 1060 7.48 7.76 -18.52
C THR A 1060 7.39 7.78 -20.06
N TYR A 1061 6.19 7.65 -20.62
CA TYR A 1061 6.01 7.66 -22.09
C TYR A 1061 6.04 9.08 -22.68
N PRO A 1062 6.27 9.24 -24.01
CA PRO A 1062 6.20 10.55 -24.67
C PRO A 1062 4.80 11.13 -24.61
N ASN A 1063 4.71 12.47 -24.50
CA ASN A 1063 3.44 13.19 -24.31
C ASN A 1063 2.66 12.77 -23.03
N SER A 1064 3.33 12.12 -22.08
CA SER A 1064 2.85 11.98 -20.69
C SER A 1064 2.56 13.36 -20.09
N SER A 1065 1.66 13.38 -19.09
CA SER A 1065 1.35 14.60 -18.34
C SER A 1065 2.59 15.17 -17.65
N LEU A 1066 2.56 16.48 -17.40
CA LEU A 1066 3.48 17.12 -16.44
C LEU A 1066 3.23 16.63 -15.00
N ILE A 1067 2.10 15.96 -14.74
CA ILE A 1067 1.83 15.20 -13.52
C ILE A 1067 2.37 13.77 -13.73
N ASP A 1068 3.54 13.49 -13.20
CA ASP A 1068 4.30 12.24 -13.38
C ASP A 1068 4.37 11.41 -12.09
N ASP A 1069 3.19 11.07 -11.55
CA ASP A 1069 3.03 10.43 -10.24
C ASP A 1069 3.67 9.04 -10.13
N ASP A 1070 3.80 8.28 -11.22
CA ASP A 1070 4.52 7.00 -11.24
C ASP A 1070 6.01 7.19 -10.90
N ARG A 1071 6.64 8.23 -11.47
CA ARG A 1071 8.04 8.59 -11.20
C ARG A 1071 8.22 9.10 -9.78
N ILE A 1072 7.26 9.88 -9.27
CA ILE A 1072 7.26 10.33 -7.87
C ILE A 1072 7.18 9.13 -6.92
N THR A 1073 6.33 8.15 -7.23
CA THR A 1073 6.17 6.91 -6.46
C THR A 1073 7.46 6.07 -6.46
N TYR A 1074 8.06 5.87 -7.64
CA TYR A 1074 9.35 5.18 -7.76
C TYR A 1074 10.47 5.88 -6.98
N TYR A 1075 10.66 7.20 -7.19
CA TYR A 1075 11.72 7.94 -6.51
C TYR A 1075 11.58 7.90 -4.99
N ARG A 1076 10.36 8.01 -4.47
CA ARG A 1076 10.04 7.88 -3.04
C ARG A 1076 10.52 6.53 -2.48
N ALA A 1077 10.15 5.42 -3.12
CA ALA A 1077 10.60 4.09 -2.72
C ALA A 1077 12.12 3.90 -2.85
N ALA A 1078 12.75 4.50 -3.87
CA ALA A 1078 14.21 4.48 -4.05
C ALA A 1078 14.95 5.29 -2.96
N TRP A 1079 14.41 6.45 -2.56
CA TRP A 1079 14.96 7.26 -1.47
C TRP A 1079 14.81 6.58 -0.10
N GLU A 1080 13.66 5.95 0.20
CA GLU A 1080 13.52 5.13 1.41
C GLU A 1080 14.50 3.95 1.39
N SER A 1081 14.67 3.28 0.25
CA SER A 1081 15.63 2.19 0.13
C SER A 1081 17.09 2.64 0.30
N ALA A 1082 17.44 3.87 -0.12
CA ALA A 1082 18.75 4.48 0.12
C ALA A 1082 18.95 4.90 1.59
N LEU A 1083 17.90 5.37 2.27
CA LEU A 1083 17.94 5.75 3.68
C LEU A 1083 18.03 4.52 4.60
N ASN A 1084 17.27 3.45 4.31
CA ASN A 1084 17.41 2.16 4.96
C ASN A 1084 18.86 1.61 4.86
N ALA A 1085 19.53 1.85 3.73
CA ALA A 1085 20.94 1.47 3.56
C ALA A 1085 21.89 2.34 4.40
N LEU A 1086 21.62 3.64 4.50
CA LEU A 1086 22.36 4.58 5.34
C LEU A 1086 22.24 4.20 6.83
N ASP A 1087 21.04 3.86 7.29
CA ASP A 1087 20.75 3.44 8.68
C ASP A 1087 21.37 2.07 9.00
N ALA A 1088 21.42 1.16 8.02
CA ALA A 1088 22.22 -0.06 8.10
C ALA A 1088 23.75 0.20 8.03
N GLY A 1089 24.20 1.45 7.99
CA GLY A 1089 25.61 1.84 8.06
C GLY A 1089 26.38 1.72 6.75
N VAL A 1090 25.71 1.78 5.59
CA VAL A 1090 26.37 1.95 4.29
C VAL A 1090 26.98 3.36 4.20
N ASN A 1091 28.22 3.44 3.73
CA ASN A 1091 29.02 4.67 3.61
C ASN A 1091 28.60 5.54 2.40
N LEU A 1092 27.29 5.78 2.26
CA LEU A 1092 26.65 6.57 1.21
C LEU A 1092 26.99 8.08 1.36
N LYS A 1093 27.29 8.75 0.24
CA LYS A 1093 27.80 10.14 0.18
C LYS A 1093 26.93 11.10 -0.62
N GLY A 1094 26.18 10.61 -1.61
CA GLY A 1094 25.31 11.45 -2.43
C GLY A 1094 24.35 10.63 -3.27
N TYR A 1095 23.34 11.32 -3.80
CA TYR A 1095 22.27 10.71 -4.58
C TYR A 1095 21.91 11.58 -5.80
N MET A 1096 22.09 11.02 -6.99
CA MET A 1096 21.79 11.62 -8.27
C MET A 1096 20.54 10.99 -8.89
N VAL A 1097 19.49 11.77 -9.12
CA VAL A 1097 18.37 11.31 -9.96
C VAL A 1097 18.73 11.35 -11.44
N TRP A 1098 18.33 10.30 -12.17
CA TRP A 1098 18.28 10.23 -13.62
C TRP A 1098 16.85 10.56 -14.08
N SER A 1099 16.60 11.64 -14.83
CA SER A 1099 17.54 12.65 -15.36
C SER A 1099 17.04 14.08 -15.13
N LEU A 1100 17.87 15.10 -15.38
CA LEU A 1100 17.45 16.51 -15.28
C LEU A 1100 16.46 16.89 -16.41
N LEU A 1101 16.79 16.51 -17.64
CA LEU A 1101 16.04 16.79 -18.87
C LEU A 1101 15.63 15.46 -19.50
N ASP A 1102 14.47 15.40 -20.15
CA ASP A 1102 14.19 14.30 -21.08
C ASP A 1102 15.31 14.28 -22.14
N ASN A 1103 15.80 13.09 -22.49
CA ASN A 1103 17.04 12.88 -23.26
C ASN A 1103 16.89 11.71 -24.26
N MET A 1104 17.92 11.43 -25.06
CA MET A 1104 17.92 10.33 -26.03
C MET A 1104 18.55 9.07 -25.44
N GLU A 1105 17.73 8.08 -25.06
CA GLU A 1105 18.19 6.79 -24.51
C GLU A 1105 18.61 5.82 -25.62
N TRP A 1106 19.66 6.21 -26.35
CA TRP A 1106 20.38 5.39 -27.33
C TRP A 1106 19.48 4.75 -28.40
N LEU A 1107 19.23 3.44 -28.32
CA LEU A 1107 18.42 2.69 -29.28
C LEU A 1107 16.91 2.88 -29.07
N GLU A 1108 16.49 3.26 -27.86
CA GLU A 1108 15.08 3.54 -27.52
C GLU A 1108 14.67 4.96 -27.96
N GLY A 1109 15.62 5.79 -28.43
CA GLY A 1109 15.36 7.14 -28.92
C GLY A 1109 14.88 8.07 -27.80
N TYR A 1110 13.93 8.95 -28.12
CA TYR A 1110 13.25 9.83 -27.14
C TYR A 1110 11.97 9.20 -26.57
N ILE A 1111 11.81 7.87 -26.64
CA ILE A 1111 10.60 7.18 -26.18
C ILE A 1111 10.54 7.11 -24.64
N PRO A 1112 11.52 6.52 -23.93
CA PRO A 1112 11.57 6.57 -22.47
C PRO A 1112 11.98 7.98 -22.00
N CYS A 1113 11.04 8.70 -21.39
CA CYS A 1113 11.24 10.01 -20.81
C CYS A 1113 11.70 9.87 -19.35
N PHE A 1114 12.94 10.21 -19.00
CA PHE A 1114 13.49 10.14 -17.63
C PHE A 1114 13.56 11.50 -16.91
N GLY A 1115 13.37 12.61 -17.61
CA GLY A 1115 13.68 13.95 -17.14
C GLY A 1115 12.68 14.54 -16.17
N LEU A 1116 13.18 15.12 -15.06
CA LEU A 1116 12.42 16.04 -14.19
C LEU A 1116 11.79 17.20 -14.99
N TYR A 1117 12.45 17.65 -16.05
CA TYR A 1117 11.93 18.62 -17.00
C TYR A 1117 11.68 17.96 -18.36
N GLN A 1118 10.46 18.12 -18.88
CA GLN A 1118 10.11 17.75 -20.26
C GLN A 1118 10.78 18.71 -21.25
N VAL A 1119 11.36 18.16 -22.31
CA VAL A 1119 11.89 18.94 -23.45
C VAL A 1119 10.90 18.87 -24.61
N ASP A 1120 10.51 20.03 -25.17
CA ASP A 1120 9.79 20.07 -26.44
C ASP A 1120 10.77 19.87 -27.61
N TYR A 1121 10.69 18.71 -28.27
CA TYR A 1121 11.51 18.36 -29.42
C TYR A 1121 10.99 18.89 -30.77
N GLN A 1122 9.80 19.47 -30.81
CA GLN A 1122 9.25 20.17 -31.98
C GLN A 1122 9.57 21.67 -31.95
N ASP A 1123 9.75 22.25 -30.77
CA ASP A 1123 10.26 23.60 -30.58
C ASP A 1123 11.76 23.71 -30.99
N PRO A 1124 12.12 24.61 -31.92
CA PRO A 1124 13.52 24.93 -32.23
C PRO A 1124 14.29 25.54 -31.05
N ALA A 1125 13.60 26.18 -30.09
CA ALA A 1125 14.22 26.69 -28.86
C ALA A 1125 14.28 25.65 -27.73
N ARG A 1126 13.83 24.41 -27.98
CA ARG A 1126 13.91 23.27 -27.05
C ARG A 1126 13.34 23.59 -25.65
N THR A 1127 12.17 24.24 -25.58
CA THR A 1127 11.54 24.67 -24.32
C THR A 1127 11.52 23.54 -23.28
N ARG A 1128 12.06 23.84 -22.08
CA ARG A 1128 12.05 22.95 -20.92
C ARG A 1128 10.87 23.29 -20.02
N THR A 1129 10.08 22.28 -19.64
CA THR A 1129 8.92 22.44 -18.74
C THR A 1129 9.03 21.50 -17.54
N ALA A 1130 8.99 22.05 -16.31
CA ALA A 1130 9.10 21.26 -15.09
C ALA A 1130 7.89 20.33 -14.92
N ARG A 1131 8.15 19.03 -14.70
CA ARG A 1131 7.14 18.06 -14.27
C ARG A 1131 6.99 18.10 -12.74
N LYS A 1132 5.91 17.52 -12.20
CA LYS A 1132 5.59 17.49 -10.77
C LYS A 1132 6.74 16.91 -9.93
N SER A 1133 7.43 15.89 -10.44
CA SER A 1133 8.63 15.30 -9.81
C SER A 1133 9.75 16.31 -9.56
N ALA A 1134 9.95 17.32 -10.42
CA ALA A 1134 10.94 18.37 -10.23
C ALA A 1134 10.68 19.17 -8.94
N PHE A 1135 9.41 19.46 -8.65
CA PHE A 1135 8.99 20.15 -7.43
C PHE A 1135 9.15 19.25 -6.21
N VAL A 1136 8.79 17.96 -6.31
CA VAL A 1136 8.97 16.98 -5.22
C VAL A 1136 10.46 16.82 -4.89
N TYR A 1137 11.33 16.75 -5.90
CA TYR A 1137 12.77 16.64 -5.70
C TYR A 1137 13.36 17.92 -5.07
N LYS A 1138 12.96 19.11 -5.57
CA LYS A 1138 13.26 20.41 -4.94
C LYS A 1138 12.81 20.48 -3.47
N HIS A 1139 11.69 19.85 -3.11
CA HIS A 1139 11.26 19.75 -1.72
C HIS A 1139 12.17 18.83 -0.89
N LEU A 1140 12.53 17.66 -1.41
CA LEU A 1140 13.49 16.75 -0.76
C LEU A 1140 14.84 17.44 -0.52
N ILE A 1141 15.40 18.09 -1.55
CA ILE A 1141 16.67 18.81 -1.46
C ILE A 1141 16.62 19.90 -0.38
N LYS A 1142 15.58 20.73 -0.40
CA LYS A 1142 15.43 21.87 0.50
C LYS A 1142 15.25 21.47 1.96
N ASN A 1143 14.49 20.40 2.22
CA ASN A 1143 14.09 20.03 3.58
C ASN A 1143 14.83 18.80 4.13
N ARG A 1144 15.60 18.10 3.30
CA ARG A 1144 16.42 16.91 3.60
C ARG A 1144 15.66 15.69 4.13
N TYR A 1145 14.33 15.68 4.07
CA TYR A 1145 13.47 14.51 4.33
C TYR A 1145 12.48 14.28 3.17
N ILE A 1146 12.02 13.04 2.99
CA ILE A 1146 11.03 12.70 1.96
C ILE A 1146 9.64 13.15 2.44
N ASN A 1147 9.04 14.10 1.72
CA ASN A 1147 7.68 14.54 2.01
C ASN A 1147 6.67 13.86 1.06
N TYR A 1148 5.83 13.00 1.64
CA TYR A 1148 4.80 12.26 0.92
C TYR A 1148 3.53 13.08 0.68
N GLU A 1149 3.24 14.04 1.56
CA GLU A 1149 2.12 14.99 1.42
C GLU A 1149 2.38 16.10 0.40
N TYR A 1150 3.66 16.33 0.05
CA TYR A 1150 4.04 17.52 -0.73
C TYR A 1150 3.47 17.50 -2.15
N GLU A 1151 2.48 18.34 -2.35
CA GLU A 1151 1.88 18.70 -3.62
C GLU A 1151 2.27 20.16 -3.95
N PRO A 1152 2.83 20.44 -5.13
CA PRO A 1152 3.12 21.82 -5.53
C PRO A 1152 1.83 22.58 -5.84
N GLU A 1153 1.63 23.74 -5.21
CA GLU A 1153 0.45 24.61 -5.42
C GLU A 1153 0.28 25.08 -6.87
N SER A 1154 1.35 25.06 -7.65
CA SER A 1154 1.35 25.26 -9.10
C SER A 1154 2.56 24.56 -9.74
N LEU A 1155 2.43 24.16 -11.01
CA LEU A 1155 3.56 23.64 -11.81
C LEU A 1155 4.34 24.76 -12.52
N THR A 1156 4.21 26.01 -12.07
CA THR A 1156 5.00 27.15 -12.54
C THR A 1156 6.11 27.45 -11.53
N MET A 1157 7.36 27.16 -11.90
CA MET A 1157 8.49 27.78 -11.21
C MET A 1157 8.52 29.25 -11.61
N ALA A 1158 8.54 30.14 -10.61
CA ALA A 1158 8.76 31.56 -10.87
C ALA A 1158 10.18 31.74 -11.39
N ILE A 1159 10.29 32.15 -12.66
CA ILE A 1159 11.52 32.74 -13.18
C ILE A 1159 11.72 34.05 -12.39
N ASP A 1160 12.94 34.26 -11.89
CA ASP A 1160 13.36 35.52 -11.30
C ASP A 1160 14.18 36.27 -12.36
N ASP A 1161 13.52 36.60 -13.48
CA ASP A 1161 14.07 37.34 -14.63
C ASP A 1161 14.21 38.82 -14.27
N GLY A 1162 15.09 39.10 -13.30
CA GLY A 1162 15.18 40.33 -12.52
C GLY A 1162 15.12 41.64 -13.32
N PHE A 1163 13.92 42.22 -13.36
CA PHE A 1163 13.53 43.47 -14.02
C PHE A 1163 12.56 44.28 -13.15
#